data_AF-A0A955ASH2-F1
#
_entry.id   AF-A0A955ASH2-F1
#
_cell.length_a   1.000
_cell.length_b   1.000
_cell.length_c   1.000
_cell.angle_alpha   90.00
_cell.angle_beta   90.00
_cell.angle_gamma   90.00
#
_symmetry.space_group_name_H-M   'P 1'
#
loop_
_entity.id
_entity.type
_entity.pdbx_description
1 polymer ?
#
loop_
_entity_poly.entity_id
_entity_poly.type
_entity_poly.pdbx_seq_one_letter_code
_entity_poly.pdbx_strand_id
1 'polypeptide(L)'
;DQFFAEPTPGADNGVSQPAFLNPVSISPAHGFFEQAFTATITSPDSDTVIRYTLDGSTPSDTNGTIYTGPISINGTSNLRAASFKAGVVPSLAETASYLFLDDVIRQSPNGETPEGWPAAPVKGQRFDYGMDPDIVDNPEWSSQIKDALTQIPTISLVTDMENLVDPGVGIYVNPAQDGREWERPASVELINPDGSTGFQINAGLRIRGGFSRGSANPKHSFRLFFRSAYGEPTLNFPLFEDEGVDSFKAIDLRTAQNYAWSNSSFNDETRNTFLRDIYSRDLQGALGQEYTRGRYYHLYLNGQYWGMFQTEERPEANFAADYFGGDPEDYDAIKASGGTLEATDGTLDVWNEFWTIANAGFNSLEDYYFVQGKNPDGTDNPDYTVYVQPDAVIDFMINVFFTGNQDMPVSLGGDVANNFWAVFDRTGRDGWQFIAHDNEHNMLSETFDGTRDSTAGRVRTSFNPKYIHQQLDALEEYRLAFADRVQKHFFNDGPLTTENATALMQRRAAQIDQAIIAESARWGDQHNTVPLNKNTWLAEVDWLYNTFLARRREIVLGQFRNRDLFPELAAASLNQYGGQVDVGFPLTVNSPVGDIYYTLNGTDPRLAGGSLHPDAIRWNGQPIRLQQDANVSVRVLDGQEWSPIVESEFVVGQAALPTSLRITEIHYNPGELTLAEMAAGYSDKDEFEFIELMNVSTSTIDLSSAKLVRTVTADGEQGVEFDFANSAIQRLVPGQRVVVVENIDAFELRYGSGISVAGEWSGGLSNNSETLQLNVGDQVLQRFAYDDAWYPATDGQGASLELINPNQLDLTAWGSANSWRASSQIGGSPGSASLVPGDANGDGLFNSTDLVLVFQAGEYEDNIDGNSAYSEGDWNGDGDFNTSDLVFAFQAGTYSSLALPTAPLAASRSQLESLRTGKERSFAATDLTMFEWDERFDDDLEDTLQQMVR
;
A
#
# COMPACT_ATOMS: atom_id res chain seq x y z
N ASP A 1 -38.69 -24.91 -8.50
CA ASP A 1 -38.25 -24.05 -9.62
C ASP A 1 -38.11 -24.85 -10.90
N GLN A 2 -38.08 -24.17 -12.05
CA GLN A 2 -37.92 -24.76 -13.39
C GLN A 2 -36.67 -24.14 -14.03
N PHE A 3 -35.77 -24.97 -14.52
CA PHE A 3 -34.46 -24.57 -15.05
C PHE A 3 -34.36 -24.88 -16.55
N PHE A 4 -33.63 -24.07 -17.30
CA PHE A 4 -33.36 -24.32 -18.72
C PHE A 4 -31.87 -24.56 -18.91
N ALA A 5 -31.51 -25.57 -19.70
CA ALA A 5 -30.12 -25.89 -19.97
C ALA A 5 -29.42 -24.82 -20.82
N GLU A 6 -30.16 -24.19 -21.74
CA GLU A 6 -29.65 -23.20 -22.67
C GLU A 6 -30.42 -21.88 -22.53
N PRO A 7 -29.75 -20.74 -22.39
CA PRO A 7 -30.40 -19.44 -22.45
C PRO A 7 -30.94 -19.19 -23.87
N THR A 8 -32.16 -18.65 -23.98
CA THR A 8 -32.84 -18.37 -25.28
C THR A 8 -33.22 -16.89 -25.44
N PRO A 9 -32.27 -15.94 -25.28
CA PRO A 9 -32.58 -14.51 -25.36
C PRO A 9 -33.16 -14.14 -26.73
N GLY A 10 -34.34 -13.52 -26.73
CA GLY A 10 -35.07 -13.14 -27.95
C GLY A 10 -35.88 -14.26 -28.62
N ALA A 11 -35.92 -15.46 -28.03
CA ALA A 11 -36.72 -16.60 -28.49
C ALA A 11 -37.59 -17.18 -27.36
N ASP A 12 -38.49 -18.12 -27.70
CA ASP A 12 -39.26 -18.86 -26.70
C ASP A 12 -38.35 -19.81 -25.90
N ASN A 13 -38.57 -19.87 -24.58
CA ASN A 13 -37.84 -20.80 -23.71
C ASN A 13 -38.07 -22.26 -24.14
N GLY A 14 -37.02 -23.07 -24.03
CA GLY A 14 -37.04 -24.50 -24.36
C GLY A 14 -37.82 -25.36 -23.35
N VAL A 15 -37.47 -26.64 -23.26
CA VAL A 15 -38.08 -27.54 -22.27
C VAL A 15 -37.42 -27.30 -20.90
N SER A 16 -38.23 -26.92 -19.91
CA SER A 16 -37.77 -26.74 -18.53
C SER A 16 -37.50 -28.08 -17.85
N GLN A 17 -36.45 -28.13 -17.04
CA GLN A 17 -36.08 -29.25 -16.18
C GLN A 17 -36.33 -28.91 -14.70
N PRO A 18 -36.55 -29.91 -13.84
CA PRO A 18 -36.86 -29.70 -12.43
C PRO A 18 -35.65 -29.30 -11.57
N ALA A 19 -34.42 -29.51 -12.05
CA ALA A 19 -33.18 -29.25 -11.32
C ALA A 19 -31.97 -29.10 -12.28
N PHE A 20 -30.85 -28.62 -11.74
CA PHE A 20 -29.50 -28.70 -12.32
C PHE A 20 -28.59 -29.51 -11.39
N LEU A 21 -27.60 -30.19 -11.97
CA LEU A 21 -26.57 -30.88 -11.19
C LEU A 21 -25.44 -29.91 -10.81
N ASN A 22 -24.87 -30.12 -9.64
CA ASN A 22 -23.72 -29.39 -9.15
C ASN A 22 -22.45 -29.86 -9.89
N PRO A 23 -21.45 -28.99 -10.09
CA PRO A 23 -20.18 -29.37 -10.69
C PRO A 23 -19.49 -30.51 -9.95
N VAL A 24 -18.73 -31.31 -10.69
CA VAL A 24 -17.93 -32.40 -10.13
C VAL A 24 -16.71 -31.85 -9.37
N SER A 25 -15.92 -32.70 -8.74
CA SER A 25 -14.60 -32.32 -8.21
C SER A 25 -13.54 -33.25 -8.76
N ILE A 26 -12.45 -32.67 -9.27
CA ILE A 26 -11.30 -33.39 -9.82
C ILE A 26 -10.15 -33.30 -8.82
N SER A 27 -9.47 -34.43 -8.57
CA SER A 27 -8.31 -34.48 -7.69
C SER A 27 -7.21 -35.38 -8.27
N PRO A 28 -5.94 -34.95 -8.31
CA PRO A 28 -5.41 -33.62 -7.92
C PRO A 28 -6.02 -32.45 -8.71
N ALA A 29 -5.86 -31.23 -8.19
CA ALA A 29 -6.21 -30.00 -8.91
C ALA A 29 -5.24 -29.74 -10.07
N HIS A 30 -5.56 -28.77 -10.93
CA HIS A 30 -4.68 -28.31 -12.01
C HIS A 30 -3.30 -27.86 -11.50
N GLY A 31 -2.27 -27.98 -12.34
CA GLY A 31 -0.91 -27.64 -11.91
C GLY A 31 0.21 -28.20 -12.78
N PHE A 32 1.44 -28.00 -12.29
CA PHE A 32 2.65 -28.60 -12.86
C PHE A 32 2.96 -29.95 -12.19
N PHE A 33 3.33 -30.94 -12.99
CA PHE A 33 3.64 -32.29 -12.54
C PHE A 33 4.90 -32.83 -13.19
N GLU A 34 5.72 -33.53 -12.40
CA GLU A 34 6.97 -34.16 -12.87
C GLU A 34 6.83 -35.68 -13.07
N GLN A 35 5.82 -36.29 -12.46
CA GLN A 35 5.62 -37.75 -12.47
C GLN A 35 4.17 -38.10 -12.76
N ALA A 36 3.98 -39.25 -13.41
CA ALA A 36 2.65 -39.79 -13.68
C ALA A 36 1.88 -40.05 -12.37
N PHE A 37 0.57 -39.80 -12.39
CA PHE A 37 -0.32 -40.00 -11.24
C PHE A 37 -1.69 -40.50 -11.70
N THR A 38 -2.60 -40.74 -10.74
CA THR A 38 -3.99 -41.08 -11.03
C THR A 38 -4.94 -39.98 -10.58
N ALA A 39 -5.71 -39.42 -11.50
CA ALA A 39 -6.78 -38.48 -11.20
C ALA A 39 -8.07 -39.21 -10.79
N THR A 40 -8.83 -38.61 -9.88
CA THR A 40 -10.13 -39.07 -9.43
C THR A 40 -11.18 -37.98 -9.62
N ILE A 41 -12.42 -38.40 -9.87
CA ILE A 41 -13.55 -37.49 -10.08
C ILE A 41 -14.66 -37.90 -9.13
N THR A 42 -15.23 -36.92 -8.43
CA THR A 42 -16.36 -37.13 -7.52
C THR A 42 -17.51 -36.23 -7.91
N SER A 43 -18.75 -36.70 -7.70
CA SER A 43 -19.96 -35.90 -7.87
C SER A 43 -20.60 -35.71 -6.50
N PRO A 44 -21.00 -34.48 -6.14
CA PRO A 44 -21.79 -34.25 -4.92
C PRO A 44 -23.22 -34.78 -5.05
N ASP A 45 -23.72 -34.97 -6.28
CA ASP A 45 -25.06 -35.47 -6.56
C ASP A 45 -25.12 -37.00 -6.67
N SER A 46 -26.18 -37.60 -6.12
CA SER A 46 -26.40 -39.05 -6.18
C SER A 46 -27.08 -39.50 -7.48
N ASP A 47 -26.80 -40.74 -7.87
CA ASP A 47 -27.36 -41.41 -9.06
C ASP A 47 -27.05 -40.69 -10.39
N THR A 48 -25.85 -40.10 -10.49
CA THR A 48 -25.36 -39.46 -11.71
C THR A 48 -24.37 -40.36 -12.47
N VAL A 49 -24.31 -40.23 -13.79
CA VAL A 49 -23.22 -40.77 -14.62
C VAL A 49 -22.22 -39.64 -14.84
N ILE A 50 -20.97 -39.83 -14.42
CA ILE A 50 -19.88 -38.89 -14.73
C ILE A 50 -19.26 -39.29 -16.07
N ARG A 51 -19.05 -38.32 -16.96
CA ARG A 51 -18.24 -38.50 -18.18
C ARG A 51 -17.08 -37.53 -18.20
N TYR A 52 -15.98 -37.96 -18.80
CA TYR A 52 -14.77 -37.14 -18.89
C TYR A 52 -14.08 -37.25 -20.26
N THR A 53 -13.26 -36.25 -20.57
CA THR A 53 -12.39 -36.17 -21.75
C THR A 53 -10.97 -35.79 -21.30
N LEU A 54 -9.97 -36.10 -22.11
CA LEU A 54 -8.56 -35.75 -21.84
C LEU A 54 -7.96 -34.80 -22.91
N ASP A 55 -8.74 -34.53 -23.96
CA ASP A 55 -8.38 -33.71 -25.11
C ASP A 55 -8.94 -32.27 -25.01
N GLY A 56 -9.54 -31.92 -23.87
CA GLY A 56 -10.17 -30.62 -23.65
C GLY A 56 -11.57 -30.45 -24.27
N SER A 57 -12.10 -31.44 -25.00
CA SER A 57 -13.47 -31.35 -25.53
C SER A 57 -14.52 -31.41 -24.41
N THR A 58 -15.63 -30.71 -24.56
CA THR A 58 -16.70 -30.64 -23.55
C THR A 58 -17.39 -32.01 -23.43
N PRO A 59 -17.41 -32.66 -22.25
CA PRO A 59 -18.16 -33.89 -22.04
C PRO A 59 -19.65 -33.67 -22.28
N SER A 60 -20.32 -34.63 -22.91
CA SER A 60 -21.78 -34.61 -23.14
C SER A 60 -22.36 -36.01 -23.01
N ASP A 61 -23.69 -36.16 -23.10
CA ASP A 61 -24.31 -37.49 -23.08
C ASP A 61 -23.75 -38.46 -24.14
N THR A 62 -23.18 -37.92 -25.23
CA THR A 62 -22.59 -38.66 -26.35
C THR A 62 -21.08 -38.45 -26.52
N ASN A 63 -20.45 -37.48 -25.85
CA ASN A 63 -19.02 -37.21 -25.90
C ASN A 63 -18.33 -37.53 -24.57
N GLY A 64 -17.17 -38.20 -24.64
CA GLY A 64 -16.36 -38.56 -23.47
C GLY A 64 -16.60 -39.96 -22.90
N THR A 65 -15.68 -40.38 -22.04
CA THR A 65 -15.61 -41.71 -21.42
C THR A 65 -16.39 -41.72 -20.11
N ILE A 66 -17.17 -42.77 -19.84
CA ILE A 66 -17.85 -42.94 -18.55
C ILE A 66 -16.81 -43.22 -17.47
N TYR A 67 -16.81 -42.40 -16.42
CA TYR A 67 -15.92 -42.56 -15.27
C TYR A 67 -16.32 -43.80 -14.45
N THR A 68 -15.40 -44.75 -14.33
CA THR A 68 -15.61 -46.02 -13.59
C THR A 68 -14.54 -46.29 -12.51
N GLY A 69 -13.53 -45.42 -12.43
CA GLY A 69 -12.41 -45.54 -11.49
C GLY A 69 -11.30 -44.53 -11.83
N PRO A 70 -10.21 -44.49 -11.05
CA PRO A 70 -9.12 -43.54 -11.24
C PRO A 70 -8.55 -43.55 -12.67
N ILE A 71 -8.21 -42.36 -13.19
CA ILE A 71 -7.70 -42.13 -14.54
C ILE A 71 -6.20 -41.93 -14.48
N SER A 72 -5.42 -42.67 -15.28
CA SER A 72 -3.97 -42.46 -15.36
C SER A 72 -3.66 -41.20 -16.15
N ILE A 73 -2.87 -40.29 -15.56
CA ILE A 73 -2.30 -39.11 -16.21
C ILE A 73 -0.79 -39.31 -16.24
N ASN A 74 -0.21 -39.34 -17.44
CA ASN A 74 1.21 -39.64 -17.64
C ASN A 74 1.95 -38.60 -18.49
N GLY A 75 1.29 -37.48 -18.76
CA GLY A 75 1.82 -36.38 -19.55
C GLY A 75 0.84 -35.21 -19.58
N THR A 76 1.19 -34.16 -20.32
CA THR A 76 0.37 -32.95 -20.45
C THR A 76 -1.01 -33.31 -20.97
N SER A 77 -2.07 -32.90 -20.26
CA SER A 77 -3.45 -33.27 -20.57
C SER A 77 -4.44 -32.27 -19.99
N ASN A 78 -5.60 -32.11 -20.64
CA ASN A 78 -6.71 -31.30 -20.14
C ASN A 78 -7.87 -32.23 -19.78
N LEU A 79 -7.99 -32.56 -18.50
CA LEU A 79 -9.09 -33.39 -18.00
C LEU A 79 -10.32 -32.52 -17.83
N ARG A 80 -11.39 -32.79 -18.58
CA ARG A 80 -12.69 -32.16 -18.37
C ARG A 80 -13.71 -33.20 -17.95
N ALA A 81 -14.59 -32.85 -17.01
CA ALA A 81 -15.59 -33.77 -16.50
C ALA A 81 -16.91 -33.08 -16.14
N ALA A 82 -18.02 -33.76 -16.40
CA ALA A 82 -19.36 -33.32 -16.02
C ALA A 82 -20.22 -34.51 -15.57
N SER A 83 -21.25 -34.23 -14.77
CA SER A 83 -22.22 -35.21 -14.31
C SER A 83 -23.53 -35.11 -15.10
N PHE A 84 -24.13 -36.27 -15.36
CA PHE A 84 -25.31 -36.42 -16.20
C PHE A 84 -26.38 -37.25 -15.49
N LYS A 85 -27.64 -36.82 -15.61
CA LYS A 85 -28.82 -37.53 -15.11
C LYS A 85 -30.00 -37.25 -16.03
N ALA A 86 -30.69 -38.31 -16.44
CA ALA A 86 -31.80 -38.19 -17.37
C ALA A 86 -32.91 -37.26 -16.83
N GLY A 87 -33.33 -36.28 -17.63
CA GLY A 87 -34.37 -35.32 -17.25
C GLY A 87 -33.92 -34.28 -16.22
N VAL A 88 -32.63 -34.01 -16.10
CA VAL A 88 -32.02 -32.96 -15.27
C VAL A 88 -31.02 -32.21 -16.13
N VAL A 89 -30.82 -30.90 -15.88
CA VAL A 89 -29.74 -30.16 -16.55
C VAL A 89 -28.39 -30.74 -16.08
N PRO A 90 -27.47 -31.15 -16.99
CA PRO A 90 -26.14 -31.61 -16.61
C PRO A 90 -25.38 -30.56 -15.80
N SER A 91 -24.35 -30.99 -15.06
CA SER A 91 -23.47 -30.03 -14.40
C SER A 91 -22.68 -29.24 -15.46
N LEU A 92 -22.20 -28.05 -15.09
CA LEU A 92 -21.11 -27.43 -15.84
C LEU A 92 -19.89 -28.37 -15.83
N ALA A 93 -19.10 -28.30 -16.90
CA ALA A 93 -17.87 -29.07 -17.00
C ALA A 93 -16.79 -28.40 -16.15
N GLU A 94 -16.22 -29.18 -15.23
CA GLU A 94 -15.00 -28.84 -14.52
C GLU A 94 -13.79 -29.21 -15.35
N THR A 95 -12.72 -28.43 -15.21
CA THR A 95 -11.49 -28.62 -15.98
C THR A 95 -10.30 -28.65 -15.03
N ALA A 96 -9.37 -29.58 -15.27
CA ALA A 96 -8.05 -29.60 -14.66
C ALA A 96 -6.97 -29.78 -15.74
N SER A 97 -6.16 -28.75 -15.93
CA SER A 97 -4.98 -28.76 -16.79
C SER A 97 -3.78 -29.29 -16.01
N TYR A 98 -3.21 -30.39 -16.49
CA TYR A 98 -1.99 -30.97 -15.94
C TYR A 98 -0.84 -30.73 -16.91
N LEU A 99 0.17 -29.98 -16.48
CA LEU A 99 1.29 -29.55 -17.32
C LEU A 99 2.56 -30.31 -16.94
N PHE A 100 3.12 -31.06 -17.87
CA PHE A 100 4.38 -31.79 -17.72
C PHE A 100 5.44 -31.09 -18.56
N LEU A 101 6.37 -30.38 -17.92
CA LEU A 101 7.33 -29.55 -18.66
C LEU A 101 8.25 -30.34 -19.59
N ASP A 102 8.52 -31.62 -19.28
CA ASP A 102 9.24 -32.52 -20.19
C ASP A 102 8.50 -32.79 -21.50
N ASP A 103 7.17 -32.79 -21.48
CA ASP A 103 6.35 -32.88 -22.70
C ASP A 103 6.28 -31.52 -23.39
N VAL A 104 6.08 -30.46 -22.61
CA VAL A 104 5.90 -29.09 -23.14
C VAL A 104 7.09 -28.68 -23.99
N ILE A 105 8.32 -28.84 -23.50
CA ILE A 105 9.53 -28.45 -24.24
C ILE A 105 9.76 -29.31 -25.50
N ARG A 106 9.01 -30.39 -25.68
CA ARG A 106 9.05 -31.30 -26.83
C ARG A 106 7.78 -31.25 -27.66
N GLN A 107 6.95 -30.22 -27.49
CA GLN A 107 5.80 -30.01 -28.36
C GLN A 107 6.26 -29.62 -29.77
N SER A 108 5.90 -30.45 -30.76
CA SER A 108 6.08 -30.18 -32.18
C SER A 108 7.50 -29.69 -32.60
N PRO A 109 8.59 -30.35 -32.17
CA PRO A 109 9.96 -29.85 -32.34
C PRO A 109 10.39 -29.69 -33.81
N ASN A 110 9.68 -30.31 -34.76
CA ASN A 110 9.90 -30.13 -36.20
C ASN A 110 8.65 -29.56 -36.89
N GLY A 111 7.79 -28.85 -36.16
CA GLY A 111 6.54 -28.27 -36.65
C GLY A 111 5.44 -29.32 -36.89
N GLU A 112 5.51 -30.47 -36.24
CA GLU A 112 4.46 -31.49 -36.33
C GLU A 112 3.11 -30.92 -35.85
N THR A 113 2.03 -31.28 -36.52
CA THR A 113 0.69 -30.84 -36.11
C THR A 113 0.29 -31.56 -34.82
N PRO A 114 -0.04 -30.83 -33.73
CA PRO A 114 -0.60 -31.44 -32.53
C PRO A 114 -1.95 -32.11 -32.81
N GLU A 115 -2.31 -33.11 -32.02
CA GLU A 115 -3.60 -33.81 -32.19
C GLU A 115 -4.78 -32.83 -32.08
N GLY A 116 -5.75 -32.95 -32.99
CA GLY A 116 -6.92 -32.06 -33.06
C GLY A 116 -6.67 -30.70 -33.71
N TRP A 117 -5.42 -30.25 -33.85
CA TRP A 117 -5.09 -28.95 -34.44
C TRP A 117 -5.01 -28.99 -35.97
N PRO A 118 -5.24 -27.87 -36.68
CA PRO A 118 -5.13 -27.81 -38.14
C PRO A 118 -3.69 -28.02 -38.65
N ALA A 119 -3.53 -28.93 -39.60
CA ALA A 119 -2.25 -29.17 -40.29
C ALA A 119 -1.94 -28.16 -41.42
N ALA A 120 -2.93 -27.35 -41.79
CA ALA A 120 -2.82 -26.34 -42.85
C ALA A 120 -3.59 -25.08 -42.44
N PRO A 121 -3.26 -23.92 -43.03
CA PRO A 121 -3.98 -22.68 -42.73
C PRO A 121 -5.48 -22.80 -42.95
N VAL A 122 -6.26 -22.32 -41.98
CA VAL A 122 -7.73 -22.26 -42.07
C VAL A 122 -8.13 -20.81 -42.26
N LYS A 123 -8.90 -20.50 -43.31
CA LYS A 123 -9.30 -19.12 -43.64
C LYS A 123 -8.13 -18.14 -43.79
N GLY A 124 -6.93 -18.67 -44.13
CA GLY A 124 -5.70 -17.90 -44.24
C GLY A 124 -4.94 -17.73 -42.92
N GLN A 125 -5.54 -18.04 -41.77
CA GLN A 125 -4.86 -18.05 -40.48
C GLN A 125 -3.77 -19.13 -40.46
N ARG A 126 -2.54 -18.72 -40.16
CA ARG A 126 -1.40 -19.63 -40.00
C ARG A 126 -1.30 -20.10 -38.56
N PHE A 127 -0.73 -21.28 -38.39
CA PHE A 127 -0.44 -21.86 -37.09
C PHE A 127 1.00 -22.31 -37.08
N ASP A 128 1.68 -22.00 -35.98
CA ASP A 128 3.00 -22.48 -35.63
C ASP A 128 2.90 -23.09 -34.24
N TYR A 129 3.44 -24.31 -34.08
CA TYR A 129 3.26 -25.16 -32.92
C TYR A 129 4.58 -25.51 -32.22
N GLY A 130 5.73 -25.27 -32.85
CA GLY A 130 6.98 -25.84 -32.38
C GLY A 130 7.53 -25.17 -31.13
N MET A 131 8.08 -25.97 -30.23
CA MET A 131 9.16 -25.54 -29.35
C MET A 131 10.49 -25.82 -30.07
N ASP A 132 11.14 -24.76 -30.53
CA ASP A 132 12.33 -24.80 -31.38
C ASP A 132 13.52 -25.48 -30.66
N PRO A 133 14.02 -26.63 -31.18
CA PRO A 133 15.20 -27.30 -30.65
C PRO A 133 16.46 -26.43 -30.61
N ASP A 134 16.59 -25.43 -31.49
CA ASP A 134 17.75 -24.52 -31.50
C ASP A 134 17.81 -23.60 -30.27
N ILE A 135 16.71 -23.53 -29.51
CA ILE A 135 16.63 -22.93 -28.17
C ILE A 135 16.56 -24.00 -27.09
N VAL A 136 15.64 -24.97 -27.20
CA VAL A 136 15.39 -25.97 -26.15
C VAL A 136 16.61 -26.85 -25.87
N ASP A 137 17.35 -27.25 -26.91
CA ASP A 137 18.54 -28.09 -26.80
C ASP A 137 19.85 -27.29 -26.82
N ASN A 138 19.76 -25.95 -26.85
CA ASN A 138 20.92 -25.08 -26.86
C ASN A 138 21.72 -25.22 -25.56
N PRO A 139 23.05 -25.43 -25.59
CA PRO A 139 23.85 -25.53 -24.37
C PRO A 139 23.79 -24.30 -23.44
N GLU A 140 23.46 -23.12 -23.96
CA GLU A 140 23.29 -21.88 -23.18
C GLU A 140 21.94 -21.83 -22.44
N TRP A 141 20.87 -22.35 -23.06
CA TRP A 141 19.48 -22.17 -22.61
C TRP A 141 18.81 -23.43 -22.07
N SER A 142 19.25 -24.62 -22.49
CA SER A 142 18.61 -25.91 -22.19
C SER A 142 18.46 -26.21 -20.70
N SER A 143 19.40 -25.78 -19.86
CA SER A 143 19.27 -25.93 -18.40
C SER A 143 18.31 -24.93 -17.76
N GLN A 144 17.92 -23.87 -18.47
CA GLN A 144 17.07 -22.78 -17.98
C GLN A 144 15.65 -22.83 -18.52
N ILE A 145 15.35 -23.65 -19.54
CA ILE A 145 14.05 -23.61 -20.25
C ILE A 145 12.86 -23.94 -19.33
N LYS A 146 13.02 -24.84 -18.37
CA LYS A 146 11.96 -25.18 -17.41
C LYS A 146 11.75 -24.05 -16.39
N ASP A 147 12.84 -23.43 -15.92
CA ASP A 147 12.79 -22.26 -15.06
C ASP A 147 12.13 -21.08 -15.80
N ALA A 148 12.42 -20.91 -17.09
CA ALA A 148 11.77 -19.91 -17.94
C ALA A 148 10.25 -20.12 -18.02
N LEU A 149 9.80 -21.37 -18.19
CA LEU A 149 8.37 -21.74 -18.20
C LEU A 149 7.69 -21.61 -16.82
N THR A 150 8.45 -21.35 -15.76
CA THR A 150 7.94 -21.26 -14.37
C THR A 150 8.35 -19.97 -13.65
N GLN A 151 9.02 -19.03 -14.32
CA GLN A 151 9.34 -17.72 -13.74
C GLN A 151 8.09 -16.88 -13.47
N ILE A 152 7.07 -17.03 -14.33
CA ILE A 152 5.79 -16.31 -14.24
C ILE A 152 4.62 -17.31 -14.19
N PRO A 153 3.46 -16.91 -13.63
CA PRO A 153 2.29 -17.78 -13.58
C PRO A 153 1.75 -18.19 -14.96
N THR A 154 0.93 -19.22 -15.00
CA THR A 154 0.32 -19.74 -16.22
C THR A 154 -1.19 -19.49 -16.23
N ILE A 155 -1.72 -19.01 -17.35
CA ILE A 155 -3.13 -19.12 -17.68
C ILE A 155 -3.34 -20.28 -18.67
N SER A 156 -4.16 -21.25 -18.30
CA SER A 156 -4.60 -22.33 -19.17
C SER A 156 -6.01 -22.04 -19.71
N LEU A 157 -6.16 -21.97 -21.03
CA LEU A 157 -7.45 -21.81 -21.70
C LEU A 157 -7.84 -23.12 -22.37
N VAL A 158 -9.00 -23.65 -21.99
CA VAL A 158 -9.51 -24.91 -22.53
C VAL A 158 -10.90 -24.71 -23.14
N THR A 159 -11.05 -25.06 -24.42
CA THR A 159 -12.30 -24.93 -25.17
C THR A 159 -12.41 -25.98 -26.26
N ASP A 160 -13.62 -26.25 -26.73
CA ASP A 160 -13.82 -27.12 -27.89
C ASP A 160 -13.07 -26.58 -29.11
N MET A 161 -12.38 -27.46 -29.84
CA MET A 161 -11.54 -27.05 -30.98
C MET A 161 -12.35 -26.30 -32.06
N GLU A 162 -13.63 -26.66 -32.25
CA GLU A 162 -14.57 -25.95 -33.14
C GLU A 162 -14.64 -24.44 -32.80
N ASN A 163 -14.58 -24.08 -31.52
CA ASN A 163 -14.63 -22.69 -31.08
C ASN A 163 -13.40 -21.88 -31.52
N LEU A 164 -12.26 -22.53 -31.79
CA LEU A 164 -11.04 -21.87 -32.24
C LEU A 164 -10.91 -21.89 -33.76
N VAL A 165 -11.06 -23.07 -34.38
CA VAL A 165 -10.58 -23.30 -35.76
C VAL A 165 -11.67 -23.60 -36.78
N ASP A 166 -12.94 -23.70 -36.39
CA ASP A 166 -14.01 -23.92 -37.36
C ASP A 166 -14.13 -22.73 -38.34
N PRO A 167 -14.22 -22.95 -39.67
CA PRO A 167 -14.31 -21.85 -40.63
C PRO A 167 -15.53 -20.93 -40.48
N GLY A 168 -16.62 -21.43 -39.90
CA GLY A 168 -17.88 -20.72 -39.71
C GLY A 168 -17.99 -20.04 -38.34
N VAL A 169 -17.57 -20.72 -37.27
CA VAL A 169 -17.75 -20.23 -35.89
C VAL A 169 -16.45 -20.02 -35.11
N GLY A 170 -15.32 -20.53 -35.58
CA GLY A 170 -14.04 -20.48 -34.88
C GLY A 170 -13.48 -19.06 -34.77
N ILE A 171 -13.22 -18.59 -33.55
CA ILE A 171 -12.78 -17.20 -33.29
C ILE A 171 -11.36 -16.95 -33.76
N TYR A 172 -10.48 -17.94 -33.71
CA TYR A 172 -9.07 -17.79 -34.06
C TYR A 172 -8.87 -17.61 -35.57
N VAL A 173 -9.74 -18.25 -36.37
CA VAL A 173 -9.71 -18.21 -37.84
C VAL A 173 -10.67 -17.16 -38.42
N ASN A 174 -11.50 -16.54 -37.59
CA ASN A 174 -12.33 -15.38 -37.90
C ASN A 174 -12.02 -14.19 -36.97
N PRO A 175 -10.75 -13.76 -36.84
CA PRO A 175 -10.33 -12.90 -35.75
C PRO A 175 -10.87 -11.47 -35.85
N ALA A 176 -11.36 -11.04 -37.03
CA ALA A 176 -11.96 -9.73 -37.24
C ALA A 176 -13.40 -9.59 -36.71
N GLN A 177 -14.06 -10.71 -36.39
CA GLN A 177 -15.43 -10.72 -35.91
C GLN A 177 -15.51 -10.29 -34.44
N ASP A 178 -16.65 -9.74 -34.04
CA ASP A 178 -16.83 -9.09 -32.74
C ASP A 178 -18.28 -9.20 -32.23
N GLY A 179 -18.50 -8.81 -30.98
CA GLY A 179 -19.80 -8.79 -30.33
C GLY A 179 -20.16 -10.12 -29.65
N ARG A 180 -21.36 -10.16 -29.09
CA ARG A 180 -21.87 -11.29 -28.29
C ARG A 180 -21.92 -12.60 -29.06
N GLU A 181 -22.28 -12.54 -30.34
CA GLU A 181 -22.39 -13.73 -31.21
C GLU A 181 -21.04 -14.40 -31.51
N TRP A 182 -19.93 -13.72 -31.22
CA TRP A 182 -18.55 -14.20 -31.44
C TRP A 182 -17.80 -14.50 -30.13
N GLU A 183 -18.50 -14.52 -28.99
CA GLU A 183 -17.98 -15.07 -27.74
C GLU A 183 -18.15 -16.61 -27.74
N ARG A 184 -17.14 -17.35 -27.27
CA ARG A 184 -17.16 -18.82 -27.18
C ARG A 184 -16.94 -19.29 -25.75
N PRO A 185 -17.60 -20.36 -25.29
CA PRO A 185 -17.38 -20.89 -23.96
C PRO A 185 -15.95 -21.44 -23.81
N ALA A 186 -15.27 -21.10 -22.73
CA ALA A 186 -13.97 -21.64 -22.37
C ALA A 186 -13.83 -21.81 -20.85
N SER A 187 -13.03 -22.78 -20.42
CA SER A 187 -12.49 -22.83 -19.07
C SER A 187 -11.19 -22.04 -19.01
N VAL A 188 -10.97 -21.35 -17.90
CA VAL A 188 -9.79 -20.55 -17.59
C VAL A 188 -9.24 -21.01 -16.25
N GLU A 189 -7.97 -21.35 -16.21
CA GLU A 189 -7.26 -21.74 -14.99
C GLU A 189 -6.04 -20.87 -14.78
N LEU A 190 -5.84 -20.35 -13.57
CA LEU A 190 -4.58 -19.77 -13.14
C LEU A 190 -3.78 -20.83 -12.37
N ILE A 191 -2.57 -21.12 -12.85
CA ILE A 191 -1.63 -22.08 -12.29
C ILE A 191 -0.39 -21.32 -11.83
N ASN A 192 -0.12 -21.33 -10.52
CA ASN A 192 1.06 -20.70 -9.96
C ASN A 192 2.21 -21.72 -9.80
N PRO A 193 3.43 -21.42 -10.30
CA PRO A 193 4.59 -22.31 -10.21
C PRO A 193 5.00 -22.68 -8.78
N ASP A 194 4.75 -21.80 -7.81
CA ASP A 194 5.04 -22.01 -6.39
C ASP A 194 3.99 -22.89 -5.68
N GLY A 195 2.94 -23.31 -6.39
CA GLY A 195 1.83 -24.10 -5.85
C GLY A 195 0.83 -23.30 -5.03
N SER A 196 0.96 -21.97 -4.95
CA SER A 196 -0.06 -21.12 -4.35
C SER A 196 -1.39 -21.23 -5.12
N THR A 197 -2.50 -20.98 -4.43
CA THR A 197 -3.83 -21.18 -4.99
C THR A 197 -4.12 -20.14 -6.08
N GLY A 198 -4.35 -20.61 -7.30
CA GLY A 198 -4.98 -19.82 -8.37
C GLY A 198 -6.50 -20.00 -8.39
N PHE A 199 -7.09 -19.97 -9.58
CA PHE A 199 -8.52 -20.17 -9.77
C PHE A 199 -8.80 -21.14 -10.93
N GLN A 200 -10.02 -21.70 -10.94
CA GLN A 200 -10.66 -22.28 -12.12
C GLN A 200 -12.00 -21.58 -12.30
N ILE A 201 -12.31 -21.14 -13.51
CA ILE A 201 -13.58 -20.47 -13.83
C ILE A 201 -13.93 -20.68 -15.31
N ASN A 202 -15.21 -20.68 -15.63
CA ASN A 202 -15.69 -20.66 -17.01
C ASN A 202 -15.97 -19.22 -17.46
N ALA A 203 -15.61 -18.89 -18.71
CA ALA A 203 -15.73 -17.56 -19.28
C ALA A 203 -16.13 -17.60 -20.76
N GLY A 204 -16.61 -16.46 -21.26
CA GLY A 204 -16.70 -16.18 -22.68
C GLY A 204 -15.34 -15.74 -23.22
N LEU A 205 -14.86 -16.39 -24.26
CA LEU A 205 -13.58 -16.14 -24.92
C LEU A 205 -13.81 -15.47 -26.27
N ARG A 206 -13.08 -14.40 -26.57
CA ARG A 206 -13.08 -13.73 -27.87
C ARG A 206 -11.67 -13.28 -28.27
N ILE A 207 -11.41 -13.13 -29.57
CA ILE A 207 -10.21 -12.45 -30.04
C ILE A 207 -10.35 -10.94 -29.82
N ARG A 208 -9.29 -10.29 -29.32
CA ARG A 208 -9.21 -8.83 -29.21
C ARG A 208 -8.15 -8.25 -30.13
N GLY A 209 -8.35 -7.00 -30.51
CA GLY A 209 -7.34 -6.15 -31.14
C GLY A 209 -7.72 -5.59 -32.49
N GLY A 210 -6.75 -4.98 -33.15
CA GLY A 210 -6.91 -4.34 -34.45
C GLY A 210 -5.93 -4.95 -35.44
N PHE A 211 -4.80 -4.29 -35.61
CA PHE A 211 -3.75 -4.64 -36.57
C PHE A 211 -3.15 -6.03 -36.36
N SER A 212 -2.96 -6.46 -35.11
CA SER A 212 -2.31 -7.73 -34.76
C SER A 212 -3.11 -8.99 -35.12
N ARG A 213 -4.37 -8.85 -35.55
CA ARG A 213 -5.30 -9.96 -35.83
C ARG A 213 -5.15 -10.58 -37.22
N GLY A 214 -4.22 -10.09 -38.04
CA GLY A 214 -4.01 -10.58 -39.40
C GLY A 214 -3.22 -11.89 -39.47
N SER A 215 -3.30 -12.60 -40.60
CA SER A 215 -2.58 -13.87 -40.82
C SER A 215 -1.05 -13.78 -40.80
N ALA A 216 -0.51 -12.56 -40.86
CA ALA A 216 0.92 -12.28 -40.69
C ALA A 216 1.38 -12.50 -39.24
N ASN A 217 0.44 -12.45 -38.29
CA ASN A 217 0.66 -12.75 -36.89
C ASN A 217 -0.15 -14.01 -36.51
N PRO A 218 0.51 -15.15 -36.33
CA PRO A 218 -0.13 -16.38 -35.91
C PRO A 218 -0.51 -16.39 -34.43
N LYS A 219 -0.10 -15.38 -33.64
CA LYS A 219 -0.35 -15.27 -32.20
C LYS A 219 -1.33 -14.14 -31.88
N HIS A 220 -2.58 -14.48 -31.59
CA HIS A 220 -3.63 -13.51 -31.28
C HIS A 220 -3.78 -13.25 -29.77
N SER A 221 -4.26 -12.05 -29.42
CA SER A 221 -4.70 -11.73 -28.07
C SER A 221 -6.15 -12.12 -27.82
N PHE A 222 -6.48 -12.39 -26.56
CA PHE A 222 -7.80 -12.83 -26.15
C PHE A 222 -8.46 -11.84 -25.18
N ARG A 223 -9.77 -11.91 -25.09
CA ARG A 223 -10.58 -11.29 -24.05
C ARG A 223 -11.40 -12.34 -23.34
N LEU A 224 -11.44 -12.26 -22.02
CA LEU A 224 -12.28 -13.05 -21.15
C LEU A 224 -13.48 -12.23 -20.68
N PHE A 225 -14.66 -12.83 -20.69
CA PHE A 225 -15.90 -12.25 -20.20
C PHE A 225 -16.54 -13.17 -19.15
N PHE A 226 -16.70 -12.69 -17.92
CA PHE A 226 -17.30 -13.44 -16.82
C PHE A 226 -18.79 -13.14 -16.75
N ARG A 227 -19.62 -14.16 -16.97
CA ARG A 227 -21.07 -13.98 -17.17
C ARG A 227 -21.82 -15.25 -16.77
N SER A 228 -23.05 -15.05 -16.29
CA SER A 228 -23.97 -16.13 -15.91
C SER A 228 -24.25 -17.16 -17.02
N ALA A 229 -24.08 -16.77 -18.29
CA ALA A 229 -24.23 -17.66 -19.43
C ALA A 229 -23.11 -18.72 -19.54
N TYR A 230 -21.96 -18.51 -18.88
CA TYR A 230 -20.83 -19.43 -18.91
C TYR A 230 -20.53 -20.06 -17.54
N GLY A 231 -21.06 -19.50 -16.45
CA GLY A 231 -20.79 -19.92 -15.09
C GLY A 231 -20.90 -18.72 -14.16
N GLU A 232 -19.90 -18.50 -13.32
CA GLU A 232 -19.87 -17.33 -12.43
C GLU A 232 -19.84 -16.00 -13.23
N PRO A 233 -20.65 -15.00 -12.84
CA PRO A 233 -20.78 -13.74 -13.57
C PRO A 233 -19.69 -12.71 -13.25
N THR A 234 -18.74 -13.06 -12.38
CA THR A 234 -17.61 -12.23 -11.95
C THR A 234 -16.46 -13.18 -11.63
N LEU A 235 -15.24 -12.83 -12.02
CA LEU A 235 -14.05 -13.41 -11.41
C LEU A 235 -13.80 -12.68 -10.10
N ASN A 236 -13.95 -13.35 -8.95
CA ASN A 236 -13.58 -12.81 -7.65
C ASN A 236 -12.19 -13.35 -7.28
N PHE A 237 -11.16 -12.60 -7.62
CA PHE A 237 -9.77 -12.95 -7.39
C PHE A 237 -8.88 -11.70 -7.44
N PRO A 238 -7.95 -11.48 -6.48
CA PRO A 238 -7.04 -10.33 -6.45
C PRO A 238 -5.95 -10.44 -7.51
N LEU A 239 -6.30 -10.30 -8.79
CA LEU A 239 -5.38 -10.53 -9.92
C LEU A 239 -4.20 -9.55 -9.95
N PHE A 240 -4.37 -8.39 -9.31
CA PHE A 240 -3.36 -7.34 -9.19
C PHE A 240 -2.96 -7.10 -7.74
N GLU A 241 -3.24 -8.07 -6.85
CA GLU A 241 -2.90 -7.97 -5.43
C GLU A 241 -3.43 -6.63 -4.84
N ASP A 242 -2.70 -6.00 -3.93
CA ASP A 242 -3.08 -4.72 -3.32
C ASP A 242 -3.00 -3.53 -4.29
N GLU A 243 -2.49 -3.71 -5.53
CA GLU A 243 -2.39 -2.64 -6.53
C GLU A 243 -3.75 -2.32 -7.16
N GLY A 244 -4.67 -3.28 -7.25
CA GLY A 244 -5.95 -3.15 -7.96
C GLY A 244 -7.14 -3.78 -7.23
N VAL A 245 -8.27 -3.87 -7.92
CA VAL A 245 -9.50 -4.47 -7.37
C VAL A 245 -9.48 -6.00 -7.35
N ASP A 246 -10.35 -6.58 -6.52
CA ASP A 246 -10.46 -8.03 -6.31
C ASP A 246 -11.50 -8.73 -7.18
N SER A 247 -12.16 -8.00 -8.09
CA SER A 247 -13.25 -8.57 -8.88
C SER A 247 -13.32 -8.00 -10.30
N PHE A 248 -13.64 -8.86 -11.28
CA PHE A 248 -13.63 -8.47 -12.68
C PHE A 248 -14.81 -9.04 -13.47
N LYS A 249 -15.38 -8.21 -14.35
CA LYS A 249 -16.38 -8.63 -15.36
C LYS A 249 -15.76 -9.02 -16.70
N ALA A 250 -14.62 -8.42 -17.04
CA ALA A 250 -13.87 -8.74 -18.24
C ALA A 250 -12.39 -8.40 -18.02
N ILE A 251 -11.51 -9.17 -18.66
CA ILE A 251 -10.06 -8.94 -18.63
C ILE A 251 -9.50 -9.27 -20.01
N ASP A 252 -8.59 -8.42 -20.50
CA ASP A 252 -7.83 -8.70 -21.72
C ASP A 252 -6.59 -9.55 -21.40
N LEU A 253 -6.29 -10.52 -22.26
CA LEU A 253 -5.04 -11.27 -22.31
C LEU A 253 -4.30 -10.85 -23.58
N ARG A 254 -3.45 -9.82 -23.42
CA ARG A 254 -2.64 -9.25 -24.51
C ARG A 254 -1.33 -10.00 -24.67
N THR A 255 -0.73 -9.89 -25.85
CA THR A 255 0.66 -10.32 -26.12
C THR A 255 1.37 -9.14 -26.79
N ALA A 256 2.69 -9.22 -26.98
CA ALA A 256 3.38 -8.34 -27.92
C ALA A 256 2.64 -8.34 -29.27
N GLN A 257 2.44 -7.14 -29.83
CA GLN A 257 1.69 -6.91 -31.06
C GLN A 257 2.62 -6.46 -32.18
N ASN A 258 2.85 -5.16 -32.30
CA ASN A 258 3.95 -4.64 -33.12
C ASN A 258 5.29 -5.04 -32.49
N TYR A 259 6.30 -5.23 -33.34
CA TYR A 259 7.63 -5.75 -32.97
C TYR A 259 7.65 -7.19 -32.43
N ALA A 260 6.52 -7.87 -32.30
CA ALA A 260 6.49 -9.24 -31.78
C ALA A 260 7.23 -10.23 -32.68
N TRP A 261 7.96 -11.18 -32.09
CA TRP A 261 8.64 -12.25 -32.83
C TRP A 261 7.67 -13.12 -33.64
N SER A 262 6.43 -13.28 -33.17
CA SER A 262 5.39 -13.98 -33.93
C SER A 262 4.95 -13.23 -35.19
N ASN A 263 5.11 -11.91 -35.27
CA ASN A 263 4.43 -11.08 -36.27
C ASN A 263 5.32 -10.67 -37.44
N SER A 264 5.07 -11.22 -38.64
CA SER A 264 5.79 -10.91 -39.90
C SER A 264 5.48 -9.52 -40.50
N SER A 265 4.84 -8.63 -39.73
CA SER A 265 4.58 -7.26 -40.17
C SER A 265 5.89 -6.49 -40.41
N PHE A 266 5.80 -5.32 -41.05
CA PHE A 266 6.94 -4.47 -41.45
C PHE A 266 7.80 -3.92 -40.29
N ASN A 267 7.53 -4.29 -39.05
CA ASN A 267 8.21 -3.78 -37.87
C ASN A 267 9.48 -4.60 -37.58
N ASP A 268 10.48 -3.96 -36.99
CA ASP A 268 11.73 -4.62 -36.60
C ASP A 268 11.51 -5.45 -35.32
N GLU A 269 11.38 -6.75 -35.50
CA GLU A 269 11.21 -7.76 -34.44
C GLU A 269 12.38 -7.85 -33.44
N THR A 270 13.56 -7.34 -33.78
CA THR A 270 14.67 -7.22 -32.82
C THR A 270 14.36 -6.21 -31.71
N ARG A 271 13.31 -5.40 -31.89
CA ARG A 271 12.83 -4.41 -30.92
C ARG A 271 11.79 -4.98 -29.94
N ASN A 272 11.44 -6.27 -30.03
CA ASN A 272 10.49 -6.87 -29.09
C ASN A 272 11.05 -6.85 -27.67
N THR A 273 10.33 -6.21 -26.73
CA THR A 273 10.72 -6.25 -25.31
C THR A 273 9.62 -6.76 -24.39
N PHE A 274 8.36 -6.76 -24.80
CA PHE A 274 7.18 -6.87 -23.89
C PHE A 274 7.09 -5.76 -22.82
N LEU A 275 7.98 -4.76 -22.82
CA LEU A 275 8.04 -3.76 -21.75
C LEU A 275 7.38 -2.42 -22.10
N ARG A 276 7.37 -2.03 -23.39
CA ARG A 276 6.99 -0.67 -23.81
C ARG A 276 5.57 -0.26 -23.43
N ASP A 277 4.61 -1.15 -23.70
CA ASP A 277 3.20 -0.87 -23.40
C ASP A 277 2.98 -0.73 -21.90
N ILE A 278 3.36 -1.76 -21.13
CA ILE A 278 3.16 -1.77 -19.67
C ILE A 278 3.94 -0.64 -18.99
N TYR A 279 5.15 -0.31 -19.47
CA TYR A 279 5.91 0.80 -18.92
C TYR A 279 5.16 2.12 -19.06
N SER A 280 4.55 2.39 -20.21
CA SER A 280 3.79 3.64 -20.41
C SER A 280 2.57 3.72 -19.49
N ARG A 281 1.93 2.59 -19.19
CA ARG A 281 0.81 2.53 -18.25
C ARG A 281 1.25 2.64 -16.79
N ASP A 282 2.30 1.93 -16.39
CA ASP A 282 2.87 2.06 -15.05
C ASP A 282 3.40 3.48 -14.81
N LEU A 283 3.96 4.11 -15.85
CA LEU A 283 4.40 5.50 -15.76
C LEU A 283 3.21 6.43 -15.53
N GLN A 284 2.06 6.20 -16.16
CA GLN A 284 0.84 6.95 -15.86
C GLN A 284 0.46 6.85 -14.38
N GLY A 285 0.49 5.63 -13.82
CA GLY A 285 0.32 5.39 -12.38
C GLY A 285 1.34 6.14 -11.52
N ALA A 286 2.62 6.09 -11.91
CA ALA A 286 3.69 6.77 -11.19
C ALA A 286 3.59 8.31 -11.23
N LEU A 287 2.92 8.87 -12.24
CA LEU A 287 2.59 10.31 -12.33
C LEU A 287 1.37 10.69 -11.45
N GLY A 288 0.78 9.73 -10.75
CA GLY A 288 -0.37 9.92 -9.86
C GLY A 288 -1.71 9.95 -10.58
N GLN A 289 -1.81 9.35 -11.77
CA GLN A 289 -3.04 9.22 -12.54
C GLN A 289 -3.50 7.77 -12.56
N GLU A 290 -4.81 7.53 -12.54
CA GLU A 290 -5.37 6.18 -12.66
C GLU A 290 -4.94 5.54 -14.00
N TYR A 291 -4.73 4.23 -14.03
CA TYR A 291 -4.15 3.51 -15.17
C TYR A 291 -4.67 2.08 -15.22
N THR A 292 -4.47 1.37 -16.33
CA THR A 292 -4.80 -0.06 -16.37
C THR A 292 -3.62 -0.90 -15.92
N ARG A 293 -3.85 -1.82 -15.00
CA ARG A 293 -2.84 -2.74 -14.46
C ARG A 293 -2.59 -3.91 -15.40
N GLY A 294 -1.52 -4.65 -15.14
CA GLY A 294 -1.19 -5.85 -15.90
C GLY A 294 -0.17 -6.76 -15.20
N ARG A 295 -0.27 -8.06 -15.47
CA ARG A 295 0.64 -9.11 -14.99
C ARG A 295 1.04 -10.02 -16.13
N TYR A 296 2.28 -10.51 -16.13
CA TYR A 296 2.77 -11.44 -17.15
C TYR A 296 2.34 -12.87 -16.86
N TYR A 297 1.99 -13.60 -17.91
CA TYR A 297 1.62 -15.01 -17.83
C TYR A 297 2.20 -15.79 -18.99
N HIS A 298 2.48 -17.06 -18.75
CA HIS A 298 2.51 -18.07 -19.81
C HIS A 298 1.08 -18.43 -20.21
N LEU A 299 0.81 -18.61 -21.50
CA LEU A 299 -0.49 -19.06 -21.98
C LEU A 299 -0.41 -20.48 -22.53
N TYR A 300 -1.38 -21.33 -22.15
CA TYR A 300 -1.63 -22.62 -22.80
C TYR A 300 -3.02 -22.61 -23.42
N LEU A 301 -3.13 -23.06 -24.67
CA LEU A 301 -4.40 -23.26 -25.38
C LEU A 301 -4.59 -24.76 -25.61
N ASN A 302 -5.58 -25.36 -24.95
CA ASN A 302 -5.83 -26.81 -24.99
C ASN A 302 -4.53 -27.63 -24.78
N GLY A 303 -3.73 -27.22 -23.79
CA GLY A 303 -2.48 -27.90 -23.41
C GLY A 303 -1.27 -27.59 -24.30
N GLN A 304 -1.45 -26.89 -25.44
CA GLN A 304 -0.36 -26.40 -26.26
C GLN A 304 0.18 -25.09 -25.68
N TYR A 305 1.48 -25.01 -25.39
CA TYR A 305 2.10 -23.77 -24.96
C TYR A 305 2.05 -22.72 -26.08
N TRP A 306 1.59 -21.51 -25.78
CA TRP A 306 1.34 -20.45 -26.76
C TRP A 306 2.21 -19.20 -26.56
N GLY A 307 3.15 -19.25 -25.61
CA GLY A 307 4.07 -18.14 -25.33
C GLY A 307 3.61 -17.22 -24.21
N MET A 308 4.30 -16.10 -24.09
CA MET A 308 4.06 -15.07 -23.09
C MET A 308 2.89 -14.16 -23.46
N PHE A 309 2.06 -13.86 -22.46
CA PHE A 309 0.93 -12.96 -22.49
C PHE A 309 0.99 -12.03 -21.27
N GLN A 310 0.10 -11.05 -21.25
CA GLN A 310 -0.07 -10.13 -20.15
C GLN A 310 -1.56 -9.86 -19.95
N THR A 311 -2.03 -9.78 -18.71
CA THR A 311 -3.36 -9.23 -18.44
C THR A 311 -3.38 -7.72 -18.65
N GLU A 312 -4.55 -7.19 -18.99
CA GLU A 312 -4.84 -5.76 -19.03
C GLU A 312 -6.28 -5.52 -18.60
N GLU A 313 -6.46 -4.58 -17.67
CA GLU A 313 -7.76 -4.02 -17.32
C GLU A 313 -8.34 -3.19 -18.46
N ARG A 314 -9.68 -3.10 -18.53
CA ARG A 314 -10.35 -2.37 -19.60
C ARG A 314 -10.96 -1.09 -19.05
N PRO A 315 -10.63 0.11 -19.56
CA PRO A 315 -11.19 1.40 -19.12
C PRO A 315 -12.66 1.63 -19.53
N GLU A 316 -13.49 0.62 -19.35
CA GLU A 316 -14.94 0.66 -19.57
C GLU A 316 -15.64 1.15 -18.29
N ALA A 317 -16.96 1.32 -18.35
CA ALA A 317 -17.73 1.86 -17.22
C ALA A 317 -17.55 1.09 -15.89
N ASN A 318 -17.40 -0.24 -15.93
CA ASN A 318 -17.16 -1.02 -14.71
C ASN A 318 -15.81 -0.67 -14.06
N PHE A 319 -14.73 -0.59 -14.85
CA PHE A 319 -13.43 -0.13 -14.36
C PHE A 319 -13.54 1.28 -13.79
N ALA A 320 -14.27 2.17 -14.47
CA ALA A 320 -14.42 3.53 -13.99
C ALA A 320 -15.14 3.56 -12.63
N ALA A 321 -16.23 2.82 -12.45
CA ALA A 321 -16.91 2.69 -11.17
C ALA A 321 -16.03 2.08 -10.07
N ASP A 322 -15.24 1.05 -10.42
CA ASP A 322 -14.35 0.36 -9.49
C ASP A 322 -13.25 1.28 -8.92
N TYR A 323 -12.71 2.20 -9.74
CA TYR A 323 -11.57 3.06 -9.35
C TYR A 323 -11.93 4.51 -9.02
N PHE A 324 -13.00 5.06 -9.60
CA PHE A 324 -13.46 6.43 -9.36
C PHE A 324 -14.74 6.49 -8.50
N GLY A 325 -15.37 5.35 -8.21
CA GLY A 325 -16.61 5.25 -7.43
C GLY A 325 -17.88 5.44 -8.26
N GLY A 326 -19.05 5.39 -7.62
CA GLY A 326 -20.34 5.49 -8.31
C GLY A 326 -20.78 4.19 -9.00
N ASP A 327 -21.80 4.27 -9.87
CA ASP A 327 -22.32 3.12 -10.61
C ASP A 327 -21.82 3.14 -12.07
N PRO A 328 -21.60 1.98 -12.73
CA PRO A 328 -21.20 1.94 -14.15
C PRO A 328 -22.14 2.73 -15.07
N GLU A 329 -23.44 2.76 -14.76
CA GLU A 329 -24.45 3.52 -15.49
C GLU A 329 -24.29 5.05 -15.40
N ASP A 330 -23.39 5.58 -14.58
CA ASP A 330 -23.09 7.01 -14.48
C ASP A 330 -21.98 7.45 -15.44
N TYR A 331 -21.22 6.50 -15.99
CA TYR A 331 -20.05 6.80 -16.81
C TYR A 331 -20.34 6.88 -18.31
N ASP A 332 -19.65 7.82 -18.98
CA ASP A 332 -19.32 7.75 -20.41
C ASP A 332 -17.90 7.19 -20.55
N ALA A 333 -17.73 6.11 -21.32
CA ALA A 333 -16.41 5.53 -21.61
C ALA A 333 -16.14 5.56 -23.12
N ILE A 334 -15.15 6.34 -23.52
CA ILE A 334 -14.81 6.60 -24.92
C ILE A 334 -13.48 5.96 -25.25
N LYS A 335 -13.43 5.28 -26.40
CA LYS A 335 -12.22 4.67 -26.93
C LYS A 335 -11.86 5.28 -28.28
N ALA A 336 -10.59 5.65 -28.45
CA ALA A 336 -10.04 5.95 -29.76
C ALA A 336 -9.53 4.67 -30.44
N SER A 337 -10.01 4.41 -31.66
CA SER A 337 -9.61 3.27 -32.49
C SER A 337 -9.34 3.70 -33.93
N GLY A 338 -8.13 4.18 -34.22
CA GLY A 338 -7.65 4.45 -35.59
C GLY A 338 -8.48 5.48 -36.37
N GLY A 339 -8.79 6.62 -35.77
CA GLY A 339 -9.60 7.69 -36.38
C GLY A 339 -11.11 7.56 -36.23
N THR A 340 -11.55 6.63 -35.39
CA THR A 340 -12.91 6.54 -34.88
C THR A 340 -12.89 6.74 -33.37
N LEU A 341 -13.84 7.52 -32.85
CA LEU A 341 -14.13 7.63 -31.43
C LEU A 341 -15.47 6.93 -31.19
N GLU A 342 -15.45 5.92 -30.32
CA GLU A 342 -16.63 5.14 -29.97
C GLU A 342 -16.88 5.25 -28.46
N ALA A 343 -18.14 5.46 -28.08
CA ALA A 343 -18.56 5.22 -26.70
C ALA A 343 -18.79 3.72 -26.55
N THR A 344 -17.99 3.06 -25.71
CA THR A 344 -18.23 1.66 -25.34
C THR A 344 -19.38 1.57 -24.34
N ASP A 345 -19.51 2.61 -23.52
CA ASP A 345 -20.54 2.79 -22.50
C ASP A 345 -20.96 4.26 -22.50
N GLY A 346 -22.24 4.53 -22.21
CA GLY A 346 -22.77 5.90 -22.26
C GLY A 346 -22.94 6.47 -23.67
N THR A 347 -22.58 7.74 -23.84
CA THR A 347 -22.79 8.57 -25.03
C THR A 347 -21.57 9.44 -25.35
N LEU A 348 -21.57 10.13 -26.49
CA LEU A 348 -20.54 11.09 -26.87
C LEU A 348 -20.95 12.55 -26.59
N ASP A 349 -22.06 12.80 -25.89
CA ASP A 349 -22.68 14.13 -25.86
C ASP A 349 -21.79 15.16 -25.15
N VAL A 350 -21.32 14.87 -23.95
CA VAL A 350 -20.41 15.75 -23.18
C VAL A 350 -19.05 15.89 -23.87
N TRP A 351 -18.56 14.82 -24.51
CA TRP A 351 -17.31 14.86 -25.29
C TRP A 351 -17.41 15.79 -26.50
N ASN A 352 -18.55 15.76 -27.19
CA ASN A 352 -18.84 16.63 -28.33
C ASN A 352 -19.03 18.10 -27.91
N GLU A 353 -19.62 18.34 -26.73
CA GLU A 353 -19.69 19.66 -26.12
C GLU A 353 -18.28 20.19 -25.80
N PHE A 354 -17.45 19.36 -25.17
CA PHE A 354 -16.09 19.73 -24.84
C PHE A 354 -15.25 20.04 -26.09
N TRP A 355 -15.40 19.25 -27.16
CA TRP A 355 -14.78 19.57 -28.44
C TRP A 355 -15.19 20.95 -28.96
N THR A 356 -16.46 21.33 -28.81
CA THR A 356 -16.96 22.64 -29.27
C THR A 356 -16.30 23.78 -28.50
N ILE A 357 -16.14 23.62 -27.18
CA ILE A 357 -15.46 24.57 -26.30
C ILE A 357 -13.98 24.66 -26.68
N ALA A 358 -13.28 23.53 -26.74
CA ALA A 358 -11.85 23.48 -27.09
C ALA A 358 -11.59 24.07 -28.48
N ASN A 359 -12.43 23.77 -29.47
CA ASN A 359 -12.28 24.29 -30.83
C ASN A 359 -12.56 25.80 -30.95
N ALA A 360 -13.29 26.40 -30.00
CA ALA A 360 -13.40 27.86 -29.91
C ALA A 360 -12.12 28.52 -29.39
N GLY A 361 -11.27 27.76 -28.70
CA GLY A 361 -10.00 28.18 -28.11
C GLY A 361 -10.16 28.85 -26.75
N PHE A 362 -9.06 28.90 -25.99
CA PHE A 362 -9.00 29.53 -24.67
C PHE A 362 -8.25 30.85 -24.75
N ASN A 363 -8.94 31.97 -24.51
CA ASN A 363 -8.38 33.32 -24.71
C ASN A 363 -8.25 34.11 -23.41
N SER A 364 -8.75 33.57 -22.30
CA SER A 364 -8.79 34.24 -21.00
C SER A 364 -8.74 33.26 -19.84
N LEU A 365 -8.45 33.77 -18.64
CA LEU A 365 -8.52 32.99 -17.41
C LEU A 365 -9.97 32.55 -17.08
N GLU A 366 -10.97 33.29 -17.55
CA GLU A 366 -12.38 32.91 -17.42
C GLU A 366 -12.69 31.64 -18.23
N ASP A 367 -12.17 31.54 -19.47
CA ASP A 367 -12.33 30.32 -20.28
C ASP A 367 -11.65 29.11 -19.59
N TYR A 368 -10.50 29.35 -18.96
CA TYR A 368 -9.75 28.32 -18.22
C TYR A 368 -10.51 27.83 -17.00
N TYR A 369 -11.08 28.74 -16.20
CA TYR A 369 -11.91 28.39 -15.05
C TYR A 369 -13.21 27.72 -15.46
N PHE A 370 -13.82 28.15 -16.56
CA PHE A 370 -15.07 27.57 -17.04
C PHE A 370 -14.93 26.06 -17.30
N VAL A 371 -13.86 25.61 -17.98
CA VAL A 371 -13.68 24.16 -18.22
C VAL A 371 -13.35 23.34 -16.97
N GLN A 372 -12.93 24.00 -15.89
CA GLN A 372 -12.74 23.41 -14.58
C GLN A 372 -14.02 23.45 -13.72
N GLY A 373 -15.14 23.92 -14.27
CA GLY A 373 -16.39 24.10 -13.54
C GLY A 373 -16.30 25.19 -12.45
N LYS A 374 -15.55 26.26 -12.71
CA LYS A 374 -15.32 27.39 -11.79
C LYS A 374 -15.92 28.69 -12.31
N ASN A 375 -16.21 29.60 -11.40
CA ASN A 375 -16.61 30.98 -11.67
C ASN A 375 -15.41 31.80 -12.22
N PRO A 376 -15.65 32.99 -12.80
CA PRO A 376 -14.57 33.87 -13.28
C PRO A 376 -13.59 34.33 -12.19
N ASP A 377 -13.98 34.25 -10.91
CA ASP A 377 -13.11 34.55 -9.77
C ASP A 377 -12.29 33.33 -9.27
N GLY A 378 -12.43 32.18 -9.93
CA GLY A 378 -11.73 30.94 -9.60
C GLY A 378 -12.41 30.07 -8.52
N THR A 379 -13.53 30.53 -7.95
CA THR A 379 -14.30 29.72 -6.99
C THR A 379 -15.09 28.62 -7.69
N ASP A 380 -15.29 27.47 -7.03
CA ASP A 380 -16.07 26.38 -7.60
C ASP A 380 -17.52 26.78 -7.88
N ASN A 381 -18.02 26.38 -9.05
CA ASN A 381 -19.41 26.56 -9.42
C ASN A 381 -20.09 25.19 -9.54
N PRO A 382 -20.99 24.82 -8.59
CA PRO A 382 -21.67 23.53 -8.60
C PRO A 382 -22.61 23.35 -9.80
N ASP A 383 -23.06 24.44 -10.45
CA ASP A 383 -23.95 24.40 -11.61
C ASP A 383 -23.19 24.22 -12.93
N TYR A 384 -21.86 24.35 -12.93
CA TYR A 384 -21.03 24.16 -14.12
C TYR A 384 -20.48 22.74 -14.19
N THR A 385 -20.58 22.15 -15.38
CA THR A 385 -19.86 20.92 -15.73
C THR A 385 -18.36 21.14 -15.60
N VAL A 386 -17.68 20.27 -14.87
CA VAL A 386 -16.22 20.16 -14.93
C VAL A 386 -15.89 19.35 -16.17
N TYR A 387 -15.42 19.98 -17.23
CA TYR A 387 -15.01 19.25 -18.44
C TYR A 387 -13.68 18.56 -18.22
N VAL A 388 -12.71 19.26 -17.63
CA VAL A 388 -11.38 18.68 -17.42
C VAL A 388 -10.65 19.37 -16.28
N GLN A 389 -9.95 18.59 -15.48
CA GLN A 389 -8.91 19.10 -14.61
C GLN A 389 -7.58 19.21 -15.39
N PRO A 390 -6.88 20.36 -15.38
CA PRO A 390 -5.66 20.56 -16.15
C PRO A 390 -4.61 19.46 -15.94
N ASP A 391 -4.44 19.01 -14.70
CA ASP A 391 -3.47 17.98 -14.31
C ASP A 391 -3.67 16.66 -15.06
N ALA A 392 -4.92 16.24 -15.28
CA ALA A 392 -5.22 15.01 -16.02
C ALA A 392 -4.72 15.07 -17.47
N VAL A 393 -4.84 16.24 -18.12
CA VAL A 393 -4.30 16.45 -19.47
C VAL A 393 -2.78 16.56 -19.43
N ILE A 394 -2.24 17.34 -18.48
CA ILE A 394 -0.80 17.61 -18.37
C ILE A 394 -0.03 16.31 -18.16
N ASP A 395 -0.42 15.50 -17.19
CA ASP A 395 0.30 14.27 -16.86
C ASP A 395 0.18 13.22 -17.98
N PHE A 396 -1.00 13.10 -18.60
CA PHE A 396 -1.17 12.25 -19.78
C PHE A 396 -0.23 12.69 -20.91
N MET A 397 -0.12 13.99 -21.16
CA MET A 397 0.79 14.51 -22.18
C MET A 397 2.26 14.39 -21.78
N ILE A 398 2.61 14.53 -20.50
CA ILE A 398 3.96 14.26 -19.99
C ILE A 398 4.34 12.80 -20.25
N ASN A 399 3.44 11.83 -20.04
CA ASN A 399 3.67 10.43 -20.39
C ASN A 399 3.97 10.26 -21.90
N VAL A 400 3.12 10.83 -22.76
CA VAL A 400 3.29 10.82 -24.23
C VAL A 400 4.64 11.41 -24.64
N PHE A 401 4.97 12.59 -24.11
CA PHE A 401 6.18 13.31 -24.44
C PHE A 401 7.41 12.61 -23.88
N PHE A 402 7.39 12.13 -22.64
CA PHE A 402 8.54 11.47 -22.04
C PHE A 402 8.84 10.13 -22.72
N THR A 403 7.84 9.29 -22.95
CA THR A 403 8.04 8.02 -23.65
C THR A 403 8.33 8.20 -25.14
N GLY A 404 8.10 9.41 -25.68
CA GLY A 404 8.26 9.69 -27.11
C GLY A 404 7.29 8.87 -27.95
N ASN A 405 6.08 8.67 -27.43
CA ASN A 405 5.05 7.88 -28.09
C ASN A 405 4.63 8.55 -29.39
N GLN A 406 4.65 7.78 -30.48
CA GLN A 406 4.36 8.28 -31.81
C GLN A 406 2.96 7.93 -32.31
N ASP A 407 2.21 7.13 -31.53
CA ASP A 407 0.90 6.59 -31.93
C ASP A 407 -0.20 6.85 -30.86
N MET A 408 0.13 7.52 -29.74
CA MET A 408 -0.80 8.00 -28.71
C MET A 408 -0.57 9.51 -28.43
N PRO A 409 -1.64 10.33 -28.26
CA PRO A 409 -3.05 10.03 -28.53
C PRO A 409 -3.41 10.28 -30.02
N VAL A 410 -2.40 10.38 -30.87
CA VAL A 410 -2.51 10.67 -32.31
C VAL A 410 -1.78 9.59 -33.06
N SER A 411 -2.42 9.07 -34.12
CA SER A 411 -1.87 7.97 -34.90
C SER A 411 -0.48 8.26 -35.50
N LEU A 412 0.32 7.23 -35.71
CA LEU A 412 1.64 7.27 -36.33
C LEU A 412 1.63 8.03 -37.67
N GLY A 413 2.31 9.19 -37.69
CA GLY A 413 2.42 10.03 -38.88
C GLY A 413 1.13 10.73 -39.33
N GLY A 414 0.07 10.72 -38.50
CA GLY A 414 -1.28 11.09 -38.93
C GLY A 414 -1.92 12.31 -38.25
N ASP A 415 -3.18 12.53 -38.64
CA ASP A 415 -4.07 13.63 -38.24
C ASP A 415 -5.34 13.11 -37.53
N VAL A 416 -5.28 11.89 -36.97
CA VAL A 416 -6.43 11.22 -36.34
C VAL A 416 -6.16 10.80 -34.89
N ALA A 417 -7.20 10.85 -34.06
CA ALA A 417 -7.18 10.31 -32.69
C ALA A 417 -6.87 8.81 -32.68
N ASN A 418 -6.01 8.38 -31.76
CA ASN A 418 -5.63 6.97 -31.61
C ASN A 418 -5.17 6.62 -30.18
N ASN A 419 -5.31 5.35 -29.79
CA ASN A 419 -4.62 4.73 -28.65
C ASN A 419 -4.80 5.43 -27.28
N PHE A 420 -6.00 5.93 -26.98
CA PHE A 420 -6.37 6.37 -25.64
C PHE A 420 -7.82 6.00 -25.32
N TRP A 421 -8.12 5.95 -24.03
CA TRP A 421 -9.48 5.98 -23.50
C TRP A 421 -9.73 7.28 -22.76
N ALA A 422 -10.99 7.70 -22.71
CA ALA A 422 -11.45 8.79 -21.88
C ALA A 422 -12.69 8.34 -21.10
N VAL A 423 -12.70 8.54 -19.79
CA VAL A 423 -13.85 8.23 -18.93
C VAL A 423 -14.35 9.50 -18.24
N PHE A 424 -15.67 9.59 -18.08
CA PHE A 424 -16.34 10.75 -17.49
C PHE A 424 -17.52 10.30 -16.64
N ASP A 425 -17.50 10.64 -15.35
CA ASP A 425 -18.64 10.51 -14.46
C ASP A 425 -19.60 11.67 -14.70
N ARG A 426 -20.84 11.38 -15.13
CA ARG A 426 -21.88 12.38 -15.37
C ARG A 426 -22.44 13.00 -14.08
N THR A 427 -22.16 12.40 -12.94
CA THR A 427 -22.66 12.81 -11.62
C THR A 427 -21.58 13.48 -10.77
N GLY A 428 -20.31 13.21 -11.08
CA GLY A 428 -19.12 13.68 -10.36
C GLY A 428 -18.56 15.01 -10.84
N ARG A 429 -17.37 15.35 -10.32
CA ARG A 429 -16.68 16.62 -10.57
C ARG A 429 -15.21 16.48 -10.98
N ASP A 430 -14.79 15.28 -11.35
CA ASP A 430 -13.40 15.02 -11.77
C ASP A 430 -13.15 15.37 -13.25
N GLY A 431 -14.22 15.54 -14.03
CA GLY A 431 -14.13 15.77 -15.47
C GLY A 431 -13.57 14.57 -16.24
N TRP A 432 -13.17 14.80 -17.50
CA TRP A 432 -12.61 13.75 -18.35
C TRP A 432 -11.26 13.27 -17.82
N GLN A 433 -11.16 11.97 -17.53
CA GLN A 433 -9.93 11.27 -17.19
C GLN A 433 -9.41 10.52 -18.43
N PHE A 434 -8.09 10.48 -18.64
CA PHE A 434 -7.49 9.90 -19.85
C PHE A 434 -6.61 8.70 -19.51
N ILE A 435 -6.86 7.56 -20.16
CA ILE A 435 -6.16 6.31 -19.88
C ILE A 435 -5.34 5.88 -21.09
N ALA A 436 -4.04 5.70 -20.89
CA ALA A 436 -3.11 5.24 -21.92
C ALA A 436 -3.43 3.81 -22.37
N HIS A 437 -3.42 3.55 -23.68
CA HIS A 437 -3.70 2.22 -24.22
C HIS A 437 -2.87 1.93 -25.49
N ASP A 438 -2.52 0.66 -25.74
CA ASP A 438 -1.84 0.22 -26.97
C ASP A 438 -0.55 1.03 -27.29
N ASN A 439 0.36 1.04 -26.32
CA ASN A 439 1.46 1.99 -26.27
C ASN A 439 2.77 1.47 -26.86
N GLU A 440 2.81 0.39 -27.63
CA GLU A 440 4.08 -0.20 -28.05
C GLU A 440 4.93 0.65 -29.02
N HIS A 441 4.35 1.67 -29.67
CA HIS A 441 5.04 2.62 -30.54
C HIS A 441 5.70 3.78 -29.76
N ASN A 442 6.34 3.45 -28.65
CA ASN A 442 7.10 4.37 -27.80
C ASN A 442 8.57 3.93 -27.66
N MET A 443 9.41 4.83 -27.14
CA MET A 443 10.83 4.57 -26.90
C MET A 443 11.56 4.03 -28.13
N LEU A 444 11.31 4.63 -29.29
CA LEU A 444 11.98 4.26 -30.55
C LEU A 444 13.16 5.15 -30.89
N SER A 445 13.17 6.38 -30.38
CA SER A 445 14.27 7.34 -30.50
C SER A 445 14.27 8.28 -29.31
N GLU A 446 15.43 8.44 -28.68
CA GLU A 446 15.63 9.34 -27.54
C GLU A 446 15.46 10.82 -27.91
N THR A 447 15.52 11.14 -29.22
CA THR A 447 15.44 12.51 -29.75
C THR A 447 14.08 12.88 -30.32
N PHE A 448 13.11 11.95 -30.34
CA PHE A 448 11.78 12.26 -30.83
C PHE A 448 11.16 13.40 -30.02
N ASP A 449 10.58 14.36 -30.73
CA ASP A 449 9.98 15.57 -30.19
C ASP A 449 8.46 15.51 -30.37
N GLY A 450 7.79 14.97 -29.36
CA GLY A 450 6.34 14.81 -29.33
C GLY A 450 5.58 16.10 -29.02
N THR A 451 6.26 17.16 -28.60
CA THR A 451 5.66 18.44 -28.15
C THR A 451 5.09 19.26 -29.31
N ARG A 452 5.39 18.88 -30.55
CA ARG A 452 4.93 19.58 -31.75
C ARG A 452 3.43 19.46 -31.94
N ASP A 453 2.81 20.55 -32.35
CA ASP A 453 1.40 20.59 -32.70
C ASP A 453 1.04 19.54 -33.76
N SER A 454 -0.13 18.94 -33.60
CA SER A 454 -0.81 18.12 -34.58
C SER A 454 -2.08 18.82 -35.10
N THR A 455 -2.52 18.43 -36.28
CA THR A 455 -3.85 18.83 -36.78
C THR A 455 -4.97 17.90 -36.32
N ALA A 456 -4.62 16.74 -35.74
CA ALA A 456 -5.57 15.83 -35.09
C ALA A 456 -6.35 16.56 -34.00
N GLY A 457 -7.67 16.34 -33.95
CA GLY A 457 -8.58 16.99 -33.00
C GLY A 457 -9.28 18.25 -33.46
N ARG A 458 -8.83 18.89 -34.55
CA ARG A 458 -9.55 20.02 -35.17
C ARG A 458 -10.94 19.65 -35.67
N VAL A 459 -11.18 18.37 -35.95
CA VAL A 459 -12.49 17.83 -36.26
C VAL A 459 -12.95 16.93 -35.13
N ARG A 460 -14.26 16.97 -34.85
CA ARG A 460 -14.87 16.29 -33.70
C ARG A 460 -14.57 14.80 -33.60
N THR A 461 -14.56 14.08 -34.73
CA THR A 461 -14.27 12.63 -34.78
C THR A 461 -12.81 12.29 -34.47
N SER A 462 -11.95 13.29 -34.37
CA SER A 462 -10.52 13.17 -34.08
C SER A 462 -10.15 13.89 -32.76
N PHE A 463 -11.13 14.38 -31.98
CA PHE A 463 -10.88 15.08 -30.72
C PHE A 463 -10.07 14.19 -29.76
N ASN A 464 -9.07 14.76 -29.09
CA ASN A 464 -8.10 14.00 -28.31
C ASN A 464 -7.37 14.89 -27.28
N PRO A 465 -6.71 14.28 -26.27
CA PRO A 465 -5.97 15.01 -25.23
C PRO A 465 -4.89 15.96 -25.73
N LYS A 466 -4.19 15.60 -26.81
CA LYS A 466 -3.15 16.45 -27.39
C LYS A 466 -3.73 17.73 -28.00
N TYR A 467 -4.91 17.65 -28.61
CA TYR A 467 -5.59 18.85 -29.10
C TYR A 467 -6.06 19.74 -27.93
N ILE A 468 -6.59 19.15 -26.85
CA ILE A 468 -6.95 19.90 -25.63
C ILE A 468 -5.74 20.64 -25.07
N HIS A 469 -4.61 19.94 -24.89
CA HIS A 469 -3.33 20.52 -24.47
C HIS A 469 -2.91 21.68 -25.38
N GLN A 470 -2.92 21.50 -26.71
CA GLN A 470 -2.57 22.55 -27.66
C GLN A 470 -3.46 23.80 -27.57
N GLN A 471 -4.74 23.64 -27.21
CA GLN A 471 -5.63 24.79 -27.02
C GLN A 471 -5.35 25.50 -25.69
N LEU A 472 -5.05 24.75 -24.62
CA LEU A 472 -4.75 25.29 -23.30
C LEU A 472 -3.35 25.91 -23.20
N ASP A 473 -2.36 25.41 -23.95
CA ASP A 473 -0.98 25.93 -24.05
C ASP A 473 -0.92 27.42 -24.47
N ALA A 474 -1.98 27.96 -25.07
CA ALA A 474 -2.10 29.38 -25.35
C ALA A 474 -2.16 30.26 -24.07
N LEU A 475 -2.45 29.68 -22.91
CA LEU A 475 -2.59 30.38 -21.63
C LEU A 475 -1.31 30.26 -20.79
N GLU A 476 -0.80 31.39 -20.32
CA GLU A 476 0.33 31.42 -19.38
C GLU A 476 0.04 30.66 -18.08
N GLU A 477 -1.19 30.72 -17.57
CA GLU A 477 -1.60 29.99 -16.37
C GLU A 477 -1.47 28.47 -16.56
N TYR A 478 -1.90 27.94 -17.71
CA TYR A 478 -1.76 26.52 -18.02
C TYR A 478 -0.29 26.11 -18.21
N ARG A 479 0.53 26.96 -18.85
CA ARG A 479 1.96 26.69 -19.02
C ARG A 479 2.70 26.64 -17.67
N LEU A 480 2.33 27.50 -16.72
CA LEU A 480 2.89 27.44 -15.37
C LEU A 480 2.43 26.18 -14.62
N ALA A 481 1.14 25.80 -14.71
CA ALA A 481 0.66 24.54 -14.17
C ALA A 481 1.37 23.32 -14.80
N PHE A 482 1.63 23.36 -16.12
CA PHE A 482 2.45 22.34 -16.78
C PHE A 482 3.87 22.31 -16.18
N ALA A 483 4.48 23.46 -15.98
CA ALA A 483 5.81 23.57 -15.39
C ALA A 483 5.86 23.04 -13.94
N ASP A 484 4.79 23.25 -13.17
CA ASP A 484 4.64 22.71 -11.81
C ASP A 484 4.61 21.18 -11.83
N ARG A 485 3.83 20.56 -12.74
CA ARG A 485 3.84 19.10 -12.93
C ARG A 485 5.20 18.59 -13.42
N VAL A 486 5.88 19.33 -14.30
CA VAL A 486 7.27 19.00 -14.70
C VAL A 486 8.21 19.04 -13.50
N GLN A 487 8.11 20.05 -12.65
CA GLN A 487 8.93 20.16 -11.44
C GLN A 487 8.67 18.99 -10.48
N LYS A 488 7.40 18.63 -10.27
CA LYS A 488 6.98 17.47 -9.47
C LYS A 488 7.56 16.16 -10.00
N HIS A 489 7.49 15.95 -11.32
CA HIS A 489 7.78 14.64 -11.90
C HIS A 489 9.24 14.44 -12.30
N PHE A 490 9.94 15.49 -12.75
CA PHE A 490 11.30 15.38 -13.30
C PHE A 490 12.41 15.63 -12.28
N PHE A 491 12.10 16.14 -11.08
CA PHE A 491 13.11 16.55 -10.10
C PHE A 491 12.90 15.83 -8.77
N ASN A 492 13.92 15.92 -7.90
CA ASN A 492 13.92 15.30 -6.58
C ASN A 492 13.60 13.80 -6.68
N ASP A 493 12.60 13.32 -5.95
CA ASP A 493 12.16 11.92 -5.96
C ASP A 493 11.08 11.64 -7.02
N GLY A 494 10.86 12.54 -7.97
CA GLY A 494 9.86 12.38 -9.03
C GLY A 494 10.12 11.15 -9.93
N PRO A 495 9.06 10.54 -10.51
CA PRO A 495 9.16 9.32 -11.32
C PRO A 495 9.98 9.48 -12.61
N LEU A 496 10.18 10.71 -13.10
CA LEU A 496 10.88 11.02 -14.34
C LEU A 496 12.30 11.54 -14.12
N THR A 497 12.85 11.39 -12.90
CA THR A 497 14.31 11.38 -12.75
C THR A 497 14.90 10.20 -13.53
N THR A 498 16.13 10.34 -14.03
CA THR A 498 16.78 9.26 -14.79
C THR A 498 16.84 7.96 -13.98
N GLU A 499 17.08 8.06 -12.68
CA GLU A 499 17.13 6.93 -11.75
C GLU A 499 15.76 6.26 -11.61
N ASN A 500 14.72 7.00 -11.24
CA ASN A 500 13.40 6.43 -10.98
C ASN A 500 12.74 5.90 -12.26
N ALA A 501 12.88 6.61 -13.38
CA ALA A 501 12.38 6.16 -14.67
C ALA A 501 13.06 4.86 -15.13
N THR A 502 14.35 4.70 -14.84
CA THR A 502 15.10 3.47 -15.11
C THR A 502 14.71 2.34 -14.18
N ALA A 503 14.57 2.63 -12.88
CA ALA A 503 14.14 1.65 -11.88
C ALA A 503 12.75 1.08 -12.21
N LEU A 504 11.81 1.91 -12.70
CA LEU A 504 10.49 1.46 -13.14
C LEU A 504 10.58 0.42 -14.28
N MET A 505 11.42 0.67 -15.29
CA MET A 505 11.62 -0.28 -16.41
C MET A 505 12.29 -1.57 -15.94
N GLN A 506 13.30 -1.45 -15.06
CA GLN A 506 14.04 -2.59 -14.52
C GLN A 506 13.13 -3.55 -13.74
N ARG A 507 12.16 -3.02 -12.97
CA ARG A 507 11.19 -3.86 -12.24
C ARG A 507 10.41 -4.77 -13.19
N ARG A 508 9.93 -4.27 -14.32
CA ARG A 508 9.20 -5.08 -15.32
C ARG A 508 10.11 -6.03 -16.08
N ALA A 509 11.31 -5.59 -16.48
CA ALA A 509 12.27 -6.47 -17.15
C ALA A 509 12.66 -7.68 -16.27
N ALA A 510 12.88 -7.46 -14.97
CA ALA A 510 13.24 -8.52 -14.03
C ALA A 510 12.16 -9.61 -13.92
N GLN A 511 10.88 -9.24 -14.04
CA GLN A 511 9.76 -10.19 -13.99
C GLN A 511 9.79 -11.22 -15.12
N ILE A 512 10.41 -10.91 -16.26
CA ILE A 512 10.38 -11.75 -17.47
C ILE A 512 11.75 -12.13 -18.02
N ASP A 513 12.84 -11.80 -17.31
CA ASP A 513 14.22 -12.01 -17.76
C ASP A 513 14.51 -13.47 -18.18
N GLN A 514 13.95 -14.47 -17.50
CA GLN A 514 14.08 -15.88 -17.90
C GLN A 514 12.93 -16.31 -18.82
N ALA A 515 11.70 -15.88 -18.56
CA ALA A 515 10.50 -16.25 -19.30
C ALA A 515 10.61 -15.95 -20.80
N ILE A 516 11.36 -14.91 -21.18
CA ILE A 516 11.63 -14.58 -22.58
C ILE A 516 12.35 -15.71 -23.35
N ILE A 517 13.06 -16.61 -22.68
CA ILE A 517 13.66 -17.81 -23.29
C ILE A 517 12.57 -18.74 -23.82
N ALA A 518 11.45 -18.89 -23.09
CA ALA A 518 10.34 -19.72 -23.52
C ALA A 518 9.56 -19.07 -24.68
N GLU A 519 9.40 -17.74 -24.67
CA GLU A 519 8.87 -17.00 -25.84
C GLU A 519 9.76 -17.17 -27.07
N SER A 520 11.09 -17.17 -26.88
CA SER A 520 12.08 -17.39 -27.95
C SER A 520 11.95 -18.78 -28.53
N ALA A 521 11.90 -19.81 -27.68
CA ALA A 521 11.71 -21.19 -28.11
C ALA A 521 10.40 -21.38 -28.89
N ARG A 522 9.38 -20.56 -28.64
CA ARG A 522 8.09 -20.71 -29.32
C ARG A 522 7.93 -19.86 -30.58
N TRP A 523 8.48 -18.65 -30.60
CA TRP A 523 8.17 -17.67 -31.65
C TRP A 523 9.42 -17.04 -32.29
N GLY A 524 10.62 -17.35 -31.80
CA GLY A 524 11.86 -16.70 -32.24
C GLY A 524 12.29 -17.05 -33.66
N ASP A 525 11.95 -18.24 -34.15
CA ASP A 525 12.25 -18.77 -35.49
C ASP A 525 11.12 -18.56 -36.50
N GLN A 526 9.98 -18.02 -36.07
CA GLN A 526 8.78 -17.85 -36.89
C GLN A 526 9.07 -17.20 -38.26
N HIS A 527 10.02 -16.26 -38.30
CA HIS A 527 10.48 -15.59 -39.55
C HIS A 527 11.99 -15.77 -39.82
N ASN A 528 12.71 -16.49 -38.96
CA ASN A 528 14.17 -16.56 -38.99
C ASN A 528 14.66 -17.99 -39.01
N THR A 529 15.71 -18.26 -39.81
CA THR A 529 16.39 -19.56 -39.75
C THR A 529 17.22 -19.74 -38.47
N VAL A 530 17.58 -18.64 -37.80
CA VAL A 530 18.21 -18.66 -36.47
C VAL A 530 17.26 -17.94 -35.53
N PRO A 531 16.75 -18.59 -34.47
CA PRO A 531 15.76 -17.97 -33.60
C PRO A 531 16.29 -16.71 -32.91
N LEU A 532 15.47 -15.65 -32.91
CA LEU A 532 15.66 -14.54 -31.98
C LEU A 532 15.55 -15.07 -30.54
N ASN A 533 16.41 -14.58 -29.66
CA ASN A 533 16.61 -15.18 -28.35
C ASN A 533 16.83 -14.16 -27.24
N LYS A 534 17.07 -14.65 -26.01
CA LYS A 534 17.30 -13.79 -24.84
C LYS A 534 18.43 -12.78 -25.07
N ASN A 535 19.49 -13.11 -25.79
CA ASN A 535 20.56 -12.14 -26.09
C ASN A 535 20.09 -11.03 -27.04
N THR A 536 19.19 -11.32 -27.99
CA THR A 536 18.52 -10.29 -28.81
C THR A 536 17.68 -9.37 -27.94
N TRP A 537 16.85 -9.94 -27.05
CA TRP A 537 16.02 -9.17 -26.12
C TRP A 537 16.86 -8.29 -25.18
N LEU A 538 17.91 -8.86 -24.59
CA LEU A 538 18.83 -8.13 -23.70
C LEU A 538 19.49 -6.95 -24.42
N ALA A 539 19.88 -7.09 -25.69
CA ALA A 539 20.49 -5.99 -26.44
C ALA A 539 19.54 -4.79 -26.60
N GLU A 540 18.25 -5.02 -26.81
CA GLU A 540 17.25 -3.95 -26.91
C GLU A 540 16.90 -3.38 -25.52
N VAL A 541 16.80 -4.22 -24.49
CA VAL A 541 16.62 -3.78 -23.10
C VAL A 541 17.79 -2.90 -22.64
N ASP A 542 19.03 -3.29 -22.95
CA ASP A 542 20.23 -2.50 -22.68
C ASP A 542 20.22 -1.17 -23.45
N TRP A 543 19.66 -1.13 -24.66
CA TRP A 543 19.50 0.12 -25.40
C TRP A 543 18.49 1.05 -24.72
N LEU A 544 17.36 0.51 -24.22
CA LEU A 544 16.38 1.28 -23.46
C LEU A 544 17.00 1.93 -22.22
N TYR A 545 17.83 1.20 -21.46
CA TYR A 545 18.53 1.75 -20.30
C TYR A 545 19.60 2.76 -20.67
N ASN A 546 20.58 2.31 -21.47
CA ASN A 546 21.85 3.00 -21.63
C ASN A 546 21.80 4.11 -22.69
N THR A 547 20.77 4.12 -23.54
CA THR A 547 20.59 5.14 -24.58
C THR A 547 19.33 5.95 -24.37
N PHE A 548 18.17 5.31 -24.28
CA PHE A 548 16.90 6.04 -24.19
C PHE A 548 16.75 6.73 -22.83
N LEU A 549 16.61 5.96 -21.74
CA LEU A 549 16.30 6.50 -20.41
C LEU A 549 17.45 7.34 -19.84
N ALA A 550 18.71 6.95 -20.10
CA ALA A 550 19.89 7.71 -19.70
C ALA A 550 19.92 9.16 -20.21
N ARG A 551 19.24 9.46 -21.33
CA ARG A 551 19.24 10.79 -21.97
C ARG A 551 17.89 11.47 -21.98
N ARG A 552 16.80 10.72 -21.81
CA ARG A 552 15.45 11.21 -22.16
C ARG A 552 15.03 12.42 -21.34
N ARG A 553 15.29 12.40 -20.03
CA ARG A 553 14.97 13.50 -19.11
C ARG A 553 15.46 14.85 -19.62
N GLU A 554 16.76 14.98 -19.89
CA GLU A 554 17.36 16.24 -20.33
C GLU A 554 16.85 16.70 -21.70
N ILE A 555 16.65 15.75 -22.62
CA ILE A 555 16.14 16.06 -23.96
C ILE A 555 14.73 16.64 -23.86
N VAL A 556 13.86 16.02 -23.07
CA VAL A 556 12.47 16.44 -22.93
C VAL A 556 12.35 17.75 -22.15
N LEU A 557 13.17 17.98 -21.12
CA LEU A 557 13.26 19.29 -20.45
C LEU A 557 13.66 20.40 -21.44
N GLY A 558 14.60 20.11 -22.34
CA GLY A 558 14.96 21.03 -23.43
C GLY A 558 13.80 21.28 -24.40
N GLN A 559 13.02 20.26 -24.73
CA GLN A 559 11.82 20.39 -25.57
C GLN A 559 10.75 21.25 -24.90
N PHE A 560 10.51 21.08 -23.59
CA PHE A 560 9.56 21.90 -22.83
C PHE A 560 9.98 23.36 -22.76
N ARG A 561 11.26 23.65 -22.51
CA ARG A 561 11.79 25.03 -22.55
C ARG A 561 11.61 25.69 -23.92
N ASN A 562 11.86 24.95 -25.00
CA ASN A 562 11.66 25.46 -26.37
C ASN A 562 10.18 25.76 -26.71
N ARG A 563 9.24 25.28 -25.90
CA ARG A 563 7.80 25.48 -26.03
C ARG A 563 7.23 26.41 -24.97
N ASP A 564 8.06 27.02 -24.13
CA ASP A 564 7.65 27.80 -22.94
C ASP A 564 6.78 27.00 -21.95
N LEU A 565 6.85 25.67 -21.98
CA LEU A 565 6.15 24.75 -21.05
C LEU A 565 6.92 24.54 -19.74
N PHE A 566 8.19 24.95 -19.70
CA PHE A 566 9.02 24.94 -18.50
C PHE A 566 9.94 26.16 -18.53
N PRO A 567 9.92 27.05 -17.52
CA PRO A 567 10.68 28.29 -17.55
C PRO A 567 12.19 28.05 -17.35
N GLU A 568 12.99 29.06 -17.68
CA GLU A 568 14.42 29.08 -17.36
C GLU A 568 14.67 29.44 -15.89
N LEU A 569 13.74 30.18 -15.27
CA LEU A 569 13.77 30.45 -13.83
C LEU A 569 13.60 29.15 -13.04
N ALA A 570 14.70 28.68 -12.44
CA ALA A 570 14.71 27.46 -11.65
C ALA A 570 13.81 27.57 -10.41
N ALA A 571 13.16 26.45 -10.06
CA ALA A 571 12.46 26.31 -8.80
C ALA A 571 13.42 26.38 -7.61
N ALA A 572 12.90 26.72 -6.43
CA ALA A 572 13.70 26.79 -5.21
C ALA A 572 14.24 25.41 -4.82
N SER A 573 15.46 25.36 -4.27
CA SER A 573 16.02 24.13 -3.70
C SER A 573 15.85 24.08 -2.18
N LEU A 574 15.52 22.90 -1.65
CA LEU A 574 15.45 22.63 -0.21
C LEU A 574 16.63 21.76 0.23
N ASN A 575 17.01 21.81 1.52
CA ASN A 575 17.99 20.85 2.08
C ASN A 575 17.40 19.46 2.32
N GLN A 576 16.08 19.36 2.38
CA GLN A 576 15.32 18.11 2.46
C GLN A 576 13.96 18.34 1.79
N TYR A 577 13.47 17.35 1.06
CA TYR A 577 12.16 17.38 0.43
C TYR A 577 11.23 16.43 1.20
N GLY A 578 10.48 17.00 2.14
CA GLY A 578 9.48 16.29 2.93
C GLY A 578 10.03 15.20 3.85
N GLY A 579 9.13 14.33 4.30
CA GLY A 579 9.41 13.22 5.20
C GLY A 579 9.47 13.61 6.67
N GLN A 580 9.87 12.65 7.50
CA GLN A 580 9.92 12.81 8.95
C GLN A 580 11.13 13.64 9.41
N VAL A 581 10.90 14.58 10.31
CA VAL A 581 11.94 15.47 10.88
C VAL A 581 11.70 15.74 12.37
N ASP A 582 12.75 16.15 13.09
CA ASP A 582 12.62 16.53 14.50
C ASP A 582 11.96 17.92 14.67
N VAL A 583 11.36 18.14 15.85
CA VAL A 583 10.83 19.47 16.24
C VAL A 583 11.93 20.53 16.15
N GLY A 584 11.64 21.63 15.45
CA GLY A 584 12.56 22.73 15.23
C GLY A 584 13.52 22.51 14.05
N PHE A 585 13.29 21.50 13.21
CA PHE A 585 14.06 21.22 12.00
C PHE A 585 14.29 22.51 11.19
N PRO A 586 15.56 22.87 10.92
CA PRO A 586 15.89 24.06 10.14
C PRO A 586 15.77 23.76 8.64
N LEU A 587 14.57 23.96 8.08
CA LEU A 587 14.37 23.90 6.64
C LEU A 587 15.04 25.11 5.99
N THR A 588 16.06 24.88 5.17
CA THR A 588 16.73 25.91 4.39
C THR A 588 16.23 25.89 2.97
N VAL A 589 15.87 27.06 2.47
CA VAL A 589 15.42 27.29 1.10
C VAL A 589 16.49 28.11 0.38
N ASN A 590 16.73 27.83 -0.90
CA ASN A 590 17.74 28.53 -1.67
C ASN A 590 17.31 28.75 -3.12
N SER A 591 17.67 29.91 -3.66
CA SER A 591 17.52 30.27 -5.07
C SER A 591 18.68 31.19 -5.48
N PRO A 592 19.28 31.02 -6.67
CA PRO A 592 20.37 31.88 -7.12
C PRO A 592 19.91 33.30 -7.47
N VAL A 593 18.63 33.50 -7.79
CA VAL A 593 18.03 34.77 -8.21
C VAL A 593 16.60 34.90 -7.65
N GLY A 594 16.01 36.10 -7.71
CA GLY A 594 14.62 36.35 -7.32
C GLY A 594 14.35 36.33 -5.80
N ASP A 595 13.13 36.71 -5.45
CA ASP A 595 12.59 36.64 -4.09
C ASP A 595 11.89 35.29 -3.87
N ILE A 596 12.10 34.68 -2.69
CA ILE A 596 11.48 33.39 -2.35
C ILE A 596 10.23 33.63 -1.51
N TYR A 597 9.13 32.99 -1.87
CA TYR A 597 7.87 32.98 -1.13
C TYR A 597 7.49 31.54 -0.79
N TYR A 598 6.96 31.33 0.42
CA TYR A 598 6.53 30.01 0.87
C TYR A 598 5.24 30.07 1.70
N THR A 599 4.57 28.93 1.81
CA THR A 599 3.50 28.66 2.77
C THR A 599 3.83 27.39 3.55
N LEU A 600 3.15 27.16 4.68
CA LEU A 600 3.31 25.95 5.52
C LEU A 600 2.05 25.09 5.57
N ASN A 601 0.99 25.50 4.86
CA ASN A 601 -0.31 24.85 4.81
C ASN A 601 -0.61 24.20 3.44
N GLY A 602 0.37 24.16 2.53
CA GLY A 602 0.25 23.58 1.19
C GLY A 602 -0.34 24.51 0.13
N THR A 603 -0.84 25.69 0.51
CA THR A 603 -1.38 26.64 -0.49
C THR A 603 -0.28 27.20 -1.37
N ASP A 604 -0.54 27.36 -2.66
CA ASP A 604 0.42 28.02 -3.56
C ASP A 604 0.69 29.47 -3.08
N PRO A 605 1.96 29.90 -2.89
CA PRO A 605 2.30 31.29 -2.58
C PRO A 605 1.84 32.31 -3.63
N ARG A 606 1.46 31.84 -4.83
CA ARG A 606 0.97 32.62 -5.95
C ARG A 606 -0.51 32.32 -6.21
N LEU A 607 -1.32 33.37 -6.36
CA LEU A 607 -2.67 33.27 -6.94
C LEU A 607 -2.58 33.22 -8.47
N ALA A 608 -3.54 32.54 -9.09
CA ALA A 608 -3.73 32.59 -10.54
C ALA A 608 -3.76 34.04 -11.07
N GLY A 609 -3.10 34.26 -12.20
CA GLY A 609 -2.81 35.60 -12.71
C GLY A 609 -1.60 36.31 -12.07
N GLY A 610 -0.90 35.68 -11.12
CA GLY A 610 0.46 36.06 -10.71
C GLY A 610 0.59 36.95 -9.47
N SER A 611 -0.51 37.29 -8.80
CA SER A 611 -0.46 38.04 -7.53
C SER A 611 -0.08 37.15 -6.34
N LEU A 612 0.39 37.75 -5.24
CA LEU A 612 0.73 36.99 -4.03
C LEU A 612 -0.52 36.46 -3.33
N HIS A 613 -0.46 35.20 -2.88
CA HIS A 613 -1.48 34.62 -2.00
C HIS A 613 -1.42 35.28 -0.60
N PRO A 614 -2.56 35.48 0.10
CA PRO A 614 -2.58 36.07 1.43
C PRO A 614 -1.72 35.32 2.47
N ASP A 615 -1.60 33.99 2.33
CA ASP A 615 -0.79 33.15 3.21
C ASP A 615 0.70 33.13 2.82
N ALA A 616 1.08 33.78 1.71
CA ALA A 616 2.46 33.77 1.22
C ALA A 616 3.39 34.54 2.16
N ILE A 617 4.42 33.86 2.64
CA ILE A 617 5.48 34.44 3.48
C ILE A 617 6.71 34.66 2.62
N ARG A 618 7.19 35.90 2.54
CA ARG A 618 8.48 36.20 1.93
C ARG A 618 9.61 35.68 2.82
N TRP A 619 10.47 34.85 2.27
CA TRP A 619 11.63 34.32 2.99
C TRP A 619 12.63 35.44 3.33
N ASN A 620 13.11 35.44 4.57
CA ASN A 620 13.96 36.50 5.13
C ASN A 620 15.45 36.11 5.20
N GLY A 621 15.84 34.97 4.62
CA GLY A 621 17.21 34.45 4.66
C GLY A 621 17.55 33.61 5.89
N GLN A 622 16.62 33.39 6.82
CA GLN A 622 16.82 32.49 7.97
C GLN A 622 16.15 31.12 7.73
N PRO A 623 16.66 30.02 8.31
CA PRO A 623 15.99 28.72 8.22
C PRO A 623 14.55 28.80 8.75
N ILE A 624 13.62 28.19 8.01
CA ILE A 624 12.23 28.01 8.44
C ILE A 624 12.25 26.91 9.51
N ARG A 625 11.78 27.22 10.72
CA ARG A 625 11.76 26.27 11.84
C ARG A 625 10.44 25.54 11.87
N LEU A 626 10.44 24.27 11.46
CA LEU A 626 9.25 23.43 11.48
C LEU A 626 8.97 22.98 12.92
N GLN A 627 7.89 23.47 13.50
CA GLN A 627 7.49 23.15 14.90
C GLN A 627 6.43 22.04 14.96
N GLN A 628 5.74 21.82 13.86
CA GLN A 628 4.62 20.90 13.67
C GLN A 628 4.60 20.48 12.19
N ASP A 629 3.78 19.48 11.88
CA ASP A 629 3.58 19.00 10.52
C ASP A 629 3.25 20.16 9.58
N ALA A 630 3.83 20.12 8.38
CA ALA A 630 3.74 21.23 7.45
C ALA A 630 3.73 20.72 6.01
N ASN A 631 2.78 21.23 5.24
CA ASN A 631 2.79 21.14 3.78
C ASN A 631 3.47 22.40 3.27
N VAL A 632 4.74 22.27 2.89
CA VAL A 632 5.55 23.41 2.49
C VAL A 632 5.47 23.57 0.97
N SER A 633 4.92 24.71 0.53
CA SER A 633 4.88 25.09 -0.88
C SER A 633 5.75 26.32 -1.10
N VAL A 634 6.62 26.29 -2.11
CA VAL A 634 7.65 27.33 -2.34
C VAL A 634 7.70 27.74 -3.80
N ARG A 635 7.76 29.05 -4.05
CA ARG A 635 8.05 29.64 -5.36
C ARG A 635 9.12 30.73 -5.28
N VAL A 636 9.80 30.95 -6.39
CA VAL A 636 10.69 32.08 -6.63
C VAL A 636 10.01 33.07 -7.56
N LEU A 637 10.11 34.36 -7.28
CA LEU A 637 9.66 35.46 -8.13
C LEU A 637 10.86 36.31 -8.56
N ASP A 638 11.20 36.31 -9.85
CA ASP A 638 12.22 37.20 -10.42
C ASP A 638 11.58 38.20 -11.39
N GLY A 639 11.50 39.46 -10.98
CA GLY A 639 10.76 40.48 -11.72
C GLY A 639 9.25 40.19 -11.77
N GLN A 640 8.78 39.64 -12.90
CA GLN A 640 7.39 39.21 -13.10
C GLN A 640 7.27 37.70 -13.36
N GLU A 641 8.40 37.00 -13.48
CA GLU A 641 8.43 35.57 -13.79
C GLU A 641 8.39 34.77 -12.49
N TRP A 642 7.49 33.79 -12.43
CA TRP A 642 7.37 32.86 -11.32
C TRP A 642 8.02 31.54 -11.68
N SER A 643 8.79 30.97 -10.76
CA SER A 643 9.32 29.61 -10.90
C SER A 643 8.19 28.59 -10.79
N PRO A 644 8.42 27.35 -11.27
CA PRO A 644 7.61 26.21 -10.87
C PRO A 644 7.59 26.06 -9.34
N ILE A 645 6.52 25.48 -8.83
CA ILE A 645 6.33 25.24 -7.40
C ILE A 645 7.14 24.03 -6.92
N VAL A 646 7.68 24.15 -5.70
CA VAL A 646 8.19 23.00 -4.96
C VAL A 646 7.26 22.75 -3.78
N GLU A 647 6.72 21.55 -3.72
CA GLU A 647 5.85 21.09 -2.65
C GLU A 647 6.52 19.95 -1.87
N SER A 648 6.34 19.93 -0.57
CA SER A 648 6.91 18.91 0.32
C SER A 648 6.11 18.80 1.60
N GLU A 649 5.70 17.57 1.94
CA GLU A 649 5.01 17.26 3.19
C GLU A 649 6.01 16.82 4.25
N PHE A 650 6.02 17.51 5.39
CA PHE A 650 6.87 17.20 6.54
C PHE A 650 6.03 16.71 7.71
N VAL A 651 6.44 15.59 8.29
CA VAL A 651 5.92 15.09 9.57
C VAL A 651 6.94 15.44 10.66
N VAL A 652 6.53 16.17 11.68
CA VAL A 652 7.40 16.73 12.73
C VAL A 652 7.22 16.00 14.05
N GLY A 653 8.29 15.33 14.48
CA GLY A 653 8.32 14.43 15.64
C GLY A 653 8.55 12.97 15.23
N GLN A 654 8.85 12.12 16.21
CA GLN A 654 9.01 10.67 15.99
C GLN A 654 7.72 9.93 16.31
N ALA A 655 7.30 8.94 15.51
CA ALA A 655 6.14 8.13 15.88
C ALA A 655 6.41 7.40 17.21
N ALA A 656 5.38 7.20 18.03
CA ALA A 656 5.50 6.38 19.23
C ALA A 656 5.86 4.93 18.85
N LEU A 657 6.85 4.37 19.56
CA LEU A 657 7.37 3.02 19.38
C LEU A 657 7.29 2.24 20.70
N PRO A 658 7.35 0.90 20.67
CA PRO A 658 7.49 0.08 21.86
C PRO A 658 8.78 0.35 22.65
N THR A 659 9.68 1.21 22.20
CA THR A 659 10.87 1.67 22.94
C THR A 659 10.76 3.11 23.45
N SER A 660 9.69 3.84 23.09
CA SER A 660 9.54 5.25 23.42
C SER A 660 8.31 5.60 24.24
N LEU A 661 7.17 4.93 24.07
CA LEU A 661 5.94 5.17 24.85
C LEU A 661 5.69 4.01 25.83
N ARG A 662 5.19 4.29 27.04
CA ARG A 662 4.95 3.29 28.12
C ARG A 662 3.66 3.60 28.86
N ILE A 663 2.82 2.60 29.15
CA ILE A 663 1.86 2.69 30.26
C ILE A 663 2.66 2.57 31.57
N THR A 664 2.55 3.56 32.45
CA THR A 664 3.38 3.68 33.66
C THR A 664 2.61 3.62 34.96
N GLU A 665 1.31 3.89 34.94
CA GLU A 665 0.48 3.85 36.14
C GLU A 665 -0.97 3.52 35.76
N ILE A 666 -1.63 2.69 36.59
CA ILE A 666 -3.03 2.28 36.40
C ILE A 666 -3.74 2.40 37.75
N HIS A 667 -4.77 3.22 37.84
CA HIS A 667 -5.60 3.33 39.03
C HIS A 667 -6.99 2.75 38.74
N TYR A 668 -7.08 1.41 38.79
CA TYR A 668 -8.23 0.64 38.31
C TYR A 668 -9.32 0.37 39.34
N ASN A 669 -9.06 0.66 40.62
CA ASN A 669 -10.06 0.56 41.67
C ASN A 669 -9.76 1.61 42.76
N PRO A 670 -10.17 2.87 42.53
CA PRO A 670 -9.86 3.96 43.45
C PRO A 670 -10.48 3.78 44.83
N GLY A 671 -9.95 4.54 45.79
CA GLY A 671 -10.50 4.60 47.14
C GLY A 671 -11.92 5.18 47.17
N GLU A 672 -12.65 4.85 48.24
CA GLU A 672 -14.01 5.35 48.49
C GLU A 672 -14.10 6.88 48.44
N LEU A 673 -15.28 7.39 48.03
CA LEU A 673 -15.50 8.82 47.91
C LEU A 673 -15.29 9.55 49.24
N THR A 674 -14.59 10.67 49.17
CA THR A 674 -14.49 11.62 50.27
C THR A 674 -15.79 12.41 50.42
N LEU A 675 -16.01 12.98 51.61
CA LEU A 675 -17.18 13.85 51.85
C LEU A 675 -17.23 15.07 50.90
N ALA A 676 -16.07 15.53 50.41
CA ALA A 676 -16.00 16.64 49.47
C ALA A 676 -16.46 16.22 48.07
N GLU A 677 -16.09 15.02 47.62
CA GLU A 677 -16.49 14.46 46.33
C GLU A 677 -17.99 14.14 46.30
N MET A 678 -18.52 13.53 47.37
CA MET A 678 -19.97 13.32 47.52
C MET A 678 -20.74 14.65 47.52
N ALA A 679 -20.18 15.70 48.13
CA ALA A 679 -20.78 17.03 48.14
C ALA A 679 -20.70 17.73 46.77
N ALA A 680 -19.71 17.37 45.94
CA ALA A 680 -19.58 17.83 44.56
C ALA A 680 -20.54 17.11 43.59
N GLY A 681 -21.21 16.04 44.04
CA GLY A 681 -22.26 15.35 43.30
C GLY A 681 -21.85 13.98 42.75
N TYR A 682 -20.62 13.53 43.01
CA TYR A 682 -20.15 12.21 42.60
C TYR A 682 -20.71 11.13 43.51
N SER A 683 -20.98 9.96 42.94
CA SER A 683 -21.52 8.81 43.67
C SER A 683 -20.83 7.50 43.33
N ASP A 684 -19.94 7.53 42.35
CA ASP A 684 -19.20 6.38 41.88
C ASP A 684 -17.70 6.67 41.95
N LYS A 685 -16.93 5.70 42.44
CA LYS A 685 -15.48 5.88 42.64
C LYS A 685 -14.71 5.64 41.35
N ASP A 686 -15.34 4.96 40.39
CA ASP A 686 -14.80 4.66 39.07
C ASP A 686 -14.61 5.96 38.25
N GLU A 687 -15.37 7.02 38.56
CA GLU A 687 -15.21 8.36 37.98
C GLU A 687 -13.80 8.95 38.21
N PHE A 688 -13.01 8.39 39.14
CA PHE A 688 -11.67 8.84 39.50
C PHE A 688 -10.54 7.93 38.98
N GLU A 689 -10.85 6.96 38.12
CA GLU A 689 -9.86 6.08 37.49
C GLU A 689 -8.98 6.84 36.49
N PHE A 690 -7.74 6.35 36.30
CA PHE A 690 -6.85 6.85 35.25
C PHE A 690 -5.85 5.80 34.76
N ILE A 691 -5.31 6.05 33.56
CA ILE A 691 -4.16 5.35 32.98
C ILE A 691 -3.14 6.41 32.59
N GLU A 692 -1.90 6.29 33.09
CA GLU A 692 -0.80 7.17 32.74
C GLU A 692 0.09 6.57 31.67
N LEU A 693 0.51 7.40 30.72
CA LEU A 693 1.55 7.09 29.75
C LEU A 693 2.74 8.05 29.85
N MET A 694 3.95 7.52 29.58
CA MET A 694 5.21 8.27 29.60
C MET A 694 6.00 8.10 28.31
N ASN A 695 6.62 9.18 27.84
CA ASN A 695 7.70 9.09 26.86
C ASN A 695 9.03 8.77 27.56
N VAL A 696 9.52 7.55 27.41
CA VAL A 696 10.80 7.08 27.98
C VAL A 696 11.99 7.29 27.06
N SER A 697 11.77 7.76 25.82
CA SER A 697 12.85 8.01 24.88
C SER A 697 13.52 9.38 25.09
N THR A 698 14.60 9.61 24.35
CA THR A 698 15.33 10.88 24.32
C THR A 698 14.81 11.86 23.26
N SER A 699 13.76 11.49 22.53
CA SER A 699 13.18 12.29 21.44
C SER A 699 11.73 12.65 21.76
N THR A 700 11.23 13.78 21.24
CA THR A 700 9.79 14.06 21.28
C THR A 700 9.05 13.06 20.39
N ILE A 701 8.01 12.45 20.95
CA ILE A 701 7.16 11.51 20.22
C ILE A 701 5.81 12.11 19.88
N ASP A 702 5.28 11.74 18.72
CA ASP A 702 3.92 11.98 18.26
C ASP A 702 3.02 10.81 18.68
N LEU A 703 1.90 11.17 19.29
CA LEU A 703 0.84 10.28 19.75
C LEU A 703 -0.35 10.27 18.81
N SER A 704 -0.39 11.07 17.75
CA SER A 704 -1.56 11.20 16.86
C SER A 704 -2.12 9.88 16.32
N SER A 705 -1.29 8.84 16.23
CA SER A 705 -1.67 7.49 15.80
C SER A 705 -1.81 6.48 16.95
N ALA A 706 -1.54 6.88 18.20
CA ALA A 706 -1.65 6.02 19.38
C ALA A 706 -3.10 5.84 19.83
N LYS A 707 -3.47 4.62 20.25
CA LYS A 707 -4.83 4.31 20.73
C LYS A 707 -4.80 3.30 21.87
N LEU A 708 -5.52 3.58 22.96
CA LEU A 708 -5.96 2.51 23.87
C LEU A 708 -7.16 1.82 23.23
N VAL A 709 -7.15 0.49 23.19
CA VAL A 709 -8.19 -0.28 22.51
C VAL A 709 -8.72 -1.38 23.42
N ARG A 710 -10.04 -1.58 23.34
CA ARG A 710 -10.69 -2.71 24.00
C ARG A 710 -10.35 -4.01 23.28
N THR A 711 -10.08 -5.05 24.04
CA THR A 711 -9.61 -6.33 23.51
C THR A 711 -10.54 -7.47 23.88
N VAL A 712 -10.90 -8.29 22.90
CA VAL A 712 -11.70 -9.50 23.13
C VAL A 712 -10.81 -10.60 23.72
N THR A 713 -11.14 -11.04 24.94
CA THR A 713 -10.53 -12.18 25.62
C THR A 713 -11.54 -13.32 25.76
N ALA A 714 -11.12 -14.43 26.38
CA ALA A 714 -12.02 -15.54 26.68
C ALA A 714 -13.15 -15.14 27.66
N ASP A 715 -12.92 -14.11 28.47
CA ASP A 715 -13.81 -13.65 29.54
C ASP A 715 -14.68 -12.45 29.13
N GLY A 716 -14.54 -11.99 27.88
CA GLY A 716 -15.29 -10.86 27.33
C GLY A 716 -14.38 -9.77 26.77
N GLU A 717 -14.96 -8.61 26.49
CA GLU A 717 -14.22 -7.46 25.96
C GLU A 717 -13.73 -6.58 27.12
N GLN A 718 -12.41 -6.44 27.24
CA GLN A 718 -11.70 -5.82 28.37
C GLN A 718 -10.95 -4.55 27.96
N GLY A 719 -10.64 -3.70 28.94
CA GLY A 719 -9.91 -2.44 28.76
C GLY A 719 -10.79 -1.26 28.35
N VAL A 720 -10.12 -0.15 28.01
CA VAL A 720 -10.73 1.13 27.63
C VAL A 720 -10.39 1.51 26.19
N GLU A 721 -11.18 2.41 25.60
CA GLU A 721 -10.97 2.95 24.26
C GLU A 721 -10.68 4.45 24.31
N PHE A 722 -9.53 4.86 23.76
CA PHE A 722 -9.15 6.26 23.63
C PHE A 722 -8.26 6.47 22.40
N ASP A 723 -8.57 7.49 21.59
CA ASP A 723 -7.83 7.83 20.37
C ASP A 723 -7.11 9.18 20.53
N PHE A 724 -5.78 9.13 20.55
CA PHE A 724 -4.96 10.33 20.67
C PHE A 724 -5.04 11.24 19.44
N ALA A 725 -5.55 10.78 18.29
CA ALA A 725 -5.82 11.62 17.12
C ALA A 725 -6.80 12.77 17.43
N ASN A 726 -7.62 12.63 18.47
CA ASN A 726 -8.59 13.63 18.90
C ASN A 726 -8.25 14.25 20.28
N SER A 727 -7.11 13.88 20.85
CA SER A 727 -6.65 14.33 22.16
C SER A 727 -6.20 15.79 22.17
N ALA A 728 -6.35 16.45 23.32
CA ALA A 728 -5.76 17.77 23.57
C ALA A 728 -4.22 17.74 23.60
N ILE A 729 -3.64 16.56 23.85
CA ILE A 729 -2.21 16.32 23.92
C ILE A 729 -1.85 15.20 22.95
N GLN A 730 -1.19 15.56 21.87
CA GLN A 730 -0.76 14.63 20.81
C GLN A 730 0.75 14.45 20.77
N ARG A 731 1.50 15.10 21.67
CA ARG A 731 2.97 15.06 21.66
C ARG A 731 3.50 14.97 23.07
N LEU A 732 4.53 14.16 23.27
CA LEU A 732 5.25 14.05 24.53
C LEU A 732 6.73 14.29 24.32
N VAL A 733 7.29 15.28 25.01
CA VAL A 733 8.75 15.47 25.06
C VAL A 733 9.40 14.38 25.94
N PRO A 734 10.73 14.18 25.88
CA PRO A 734 11.42 13.20 26.70
C PRO A 734 11.09 13.31 28.19
N GLY A 735 10.67 12.19 28.80
CA GLY A 735 10.30 12.11 30.21
C GLY A 735 8.92 12.68 30.57
N GLN A 736 8.21 13.29 29.63
CA GLN A 736 6.87 13.83 29.88
C GLN A 736 5.84 12.70 30.05
N ARG A 737 4.88 12.94 30.94
CA ARG A 737 3.76 12.05 31.26
C ARG A 737 2.44 12.69 30.86
N VAL A 738 1.46 11.84 30.55
CA VAL A 738 0.09 12.23 30.26
C VAL A 738 -0.86 11.17 30.79
N VAL A 739 -2.02 11.59 31.29
CA VAL A 739 -3.07 10.67 31.75
C VAL A 739 -4.26 10.69 30.79
N VAL A 740 -4.87 9.53 30.61
CA VAL A 740 -6.24 9.39 30.12
C VAL A 740 -7.10 9.03 31.34
N VAL A 741 -8.34 9.50 31.41
CA VAL A 741 -9.18 9.41 32.62
C VAL A 741 -10.61 8.97 32.28
N GLU A 742 -11.38 8.50 33.26
CA GLU A 742 -12.82 8.23 33.09
C GLU A 742 -13.60 9.55 32.99
N ASN A 743 -13.32 10.49 33.89
CA ASN A 743 -13.99 11.79 33.98
C ASN A 743 -13.01 12.89 34.40
N ILE A 744 -12.82 13.90 33.56
CA ILE A 744 -11.84 14.99 33.76
C ILE A 744 -12.17 15.80 35.03
N ASP A 745 -13.44 16.17 35.22
CA ASP A 745 -13.85 17.03 36.33
C ASP A 745 -13.72 16.29 37.69
N ALA A 746 -14.00 14.99 37.72
CA ALA A 746 -13.80 14.15 38.90
C ALA A 746 -12.32 13.94 39.19
N PHE A 747 -11.53 13.61 38.16
CA PHE A 747 -10.09 13.46 38.27
C PHE A 747 -9.42 14.74 38.82
N GLU A 748 -9.70 15.90 38.24
CA GLU A 748 -9.12 17.17 38.70
C GLU A 748 -9.55 17.54 40.13
N LEU A 749 -10.75 17.13 40.57
CA LEU A 749 -11.19 17.34 41.95
C LEU A 749 -10.34 16.55 42.96
N ARG A 750 -10.00 15.29 42.64
CA ARG A 750 -9.25 14.40 43.54
C ARG A 750 -7.75 14.62 43.47
N TYR A 751 -7.19 14.68 42.25
CA TYR A 751 -5.75 14.71 42.03
C TYR A 751 -5.20 16.13 41.79
N GLY A 752 -6.08 17.11 41.64
CA GLY A 752 -5.75 18.52 41.47
C GLY A 752 -5.62 18.95 40.02
N SER A 753 -5.72 20.27 39.80
CA SER A 753 -5.54 20.89 38.49
C SER A 753 -4.06 21.08 38.16
N GLY A 754 -3.64 20.76 36.94
CA GLY A 754 -2.26 20.97 36.46
C GLY A 754 -1.53 19.70 36.02
N ILE A 755 -2.16 18.53 36.14
CA ILE A 755 -1.73 17.29 35.53
C ILE A 755 -2.09 17.33 34.03
N SER A 756 -1.22 16.80 33.18
CA SER A 756 -1.47 16.75 31.73
C SER A 756 -2.49 15.66 31.41
N VAL A 757 -3.75 16.05 31.18
CA VAL A 757 -4.83 15.13 30.81
C VAL A 757 -5.06 15.16 29.29
N ALA A 758 -4.96 14.00 28.64
CA ALA A 758 -5.17 13.84 27.19
C ALA A 758 -6.66 13.93 26.82
N GLY A 759 -7.53 13.34 27.64
CA GLY A 759 -8.97 13.30 27.44
C GLY A 759 -9.64 12.20 28.26
N GLU A 760 -10.95 12.05 28.06
CA GLU A 760 -11.77 11.00 28.66
C GLU A 760 -11.80 9.78 27.72
N TRP A 761 -11.64 8.58 28.28
CA TRP A 761 -11.83 7.34 27.51
C TRP A 761 -13.32 6.95 27.42
N SER A 762 -13.61 5.92 26.64
CA SER A 762 -14.89 5.22 26.68
C SER A 762 -14.71 3.75 27.06
N GLY A 763 -15.74 3.13 27.62
CA GLY A 763 -15.61 1.85 28.32
C GLY A 763 -15.50 2.11 29.83
N GLY A 764 -14.63 1.37 30.51
CA GLY A 764 -14.32 1.53 31.92
C GLY A 764 -13.42 0.39 32.37
N LEU A 765 -12.64 0.59 33.44
CA LEU A 765 -11.85 -0.49 34.02
C LEU A 765 -12.77 -1.36 34.89
N SER A 766 -12.41 -2.63 35.03
CA SER A 766 -13.35 -3.61 35.60
C SER A 766 -13.40 -3.63 37.12
N ASN A 767 -12.62 -2.79 37.82
CA ASN A 767 -12.30 -2.92 39.24
C ASN A 767 -11.71 -4.29 39.64
N ASN A 768 -11.28 -5.10 38.67
CA ASN A 768 -10.71 -6.43 38.86
C ASN A 768 -9.60 -6.65 37.81
N SER A 769 -8.98 -7.83 37.79
CA SER A 769 -8.06 -8.28 36.75
C SER A 769 -8.59 -8.08 35.31
N GLU A 770 -7.82 -7.42 34.43
CA GLU A 770 -8.16 -7.33 33.00
C GLU A 770 -6.93 -7.09 32.09
N THR A 771 -7.15 -7.20 30.77
CA THR A 771 -6.13 -6.93 29.74
C THR A 771 -6.20 -5.49 29.23
N LEU A 772 -5.06 -4.78 29.25
CA LEU A 772 -4.88 -3.49 28.58
C LEU A 772 -4.10 -3.66 27.28
N GLN A 773 -4.46 -2.86 26.28
CA GLN A 773 -3.79 -2.82 24.99
C GLN A 773 -3.62 -1.39 24.47
N LEU A 774 -2.40 -1.07 24.06
CA LEU A 774 -2.02 0.19 23.41
C LEU A 774 -1.50 -0.12 22.00
N ASN A 775 -2.07 0.55 21.00
CA ASN A 775 -1.69 0.46 19.59
C ASN A 775 -1.10 1.77 19.09
N VAL A 776 -0.35 1.72 17.98
CA VAL A 776 0.00 2.86 17.12
C VAL A 776 -0.26 2.44 15.69
N GLY A 777 -1.19 3.12 15.02
CA GLY A 777 -1.78 2.59 13.78
C GLY A 777 -2.35 1.19 14.02
N ASP A 778 -1.99 0.25 13.15
CA ASP A 778 -2.42 -1.16 13.25
C ASP A 778 -1.47 -2.03 14.12
N GLN A 779 -0.37 -1.45 14.62
CA GLN A 779 0.61 -2.19 15.41
C GLN A 779 0.27 -2.16 16.90
N VAL A 780 0.25 -3.34 17.54
CA VAL A 780 0.19 -3.46 19.00
C VAL A 780 1.53 -3.06 19.62
N LEU A 781 1.56 -1.99 20.41
CA LEU A 781 2.76 -1.55 21.14
C LEU A 781 2.93 -2.29 22.46
N GLN A 782 1.85 -2.39 23.24
CA GLN A 782 1.82 -3.03 24.55
C GLN A 782 0.51 -3.80 24.69
N ARG A 783 0.60 -5.02 25.22
CA ARG A 783 -0.55 -5.84 25.60
C ARG A 783 -0.19 -6.72 26.78
N PHE A 784 -0.82 -6.50 27.92
CA PHE A 784 -0.59 -7.26 29.14
C PHE A 784 -1.87 -7.29 29.99
N ALA A 785 -1.98 -8.30 30.86
CA ALA A 785 -3.03 -8.36 31.85
C ALA A 785 -2.47 -8.00 33.23
N TYR A 786 -3.16 -7.13 33.95
CA TYR A 786 -2.92 -6.92 35.38
C TYR A 786 -3.88 -7.78 36.21
N ASP A 787 -3.50 -8.07 37.45
CA ASP A 787 -4.30 -8.88 38.37
C ASP A 787 -4.53 -8.13 39.68
N ASP A 788 -5.78 -8.01 40.09
CA ASP A 788 -6.22 -7.30 41.30
C ASP A 788 -5.68 -7.95 42.59
N ALA A 789 -5.30 -9.23 42.54
CA ALA A 789 -4.69 -9.92 43.66
C ALA A 789 -3.19 -9.62 43.84
N TRP A 790 -2.54 -8.90 42.92
CA TRP A 790 -1.10 -8.61 43.02
C TRP A 790 -0.76 -7.79 44.27
N TYR A 791 -1.55 -6.76 44.55
CA TYR A 791 -1.32 -5.85 45.68
C TYR A 791 -2.66 -5.39 46.26
N PRO A 792 -3.11 -5.91 47.41
CA PRO A 792 -4.43 -5.58 47.97
C PRO A 792 -4.68 -4.08 48.23
N ALA A 793 -3.62 -3.28 48.40
CA ALA A 793 -3.72 -1.83 48.55
C ALA A 793 -4.20 -1.12 47.26
N THR A 794 -4.01 -1.72 46.09
CA THR A 794 -4.43 -1.16 44.79
C THR A 794 -5.87 -1.51 44.42
N ASP A 795 -6.49 -2.40 45.19
CA ASP A 795 -7.85 -2.90 44.97
C ASP A 795 -8.84 -2.21 45.93
N GLY A 796 -9.16 -0.93 45.64
CA GLY A 796 -10.18 -0.18 46.37
C GLY A 796 -9.74 0.44 47.70
N GLN A 797 -8.49 0.21 48.14
CA GLN A 797 -7.90 0.88 49.31
C GLN A 797 -7.22 2.21 48.96
N GLY A 798 -7.14 2.52 47.66
CA GLY A 798 -6.80 3.84 47.13
C GLY A 798 -5.37 4.01 46.63
N ALA A 799 -4.51 2.99 46.68
CA ALA A 799 -3.25 3.02 45.94
C ALA A 799 -3.49 2.73 44.44
N SER A 800 -2.64 3.24 43.56
CA SER A 800 -2.59 2.85 42.15
C SER A 800 -1.52 1.79 41.92
N LEU A 801 -1.55 1.13 40.76
CA LEU A 801 -0.52 0.22 40.29
C LEU A 801 0.54 1.00 39.49
N GLU A 802 1.77 1.09 40.00
CA GLU A 802 2.88 1.83 39.38
C GLU A 802 3.94 0.89 38.78
N LEU A 803 4.41 1.19 37.57
CA LEU A 803 5.44 0.40 36.89
C LEU A 803 6.82 0.69 37.51
N ILE A 804 7.52 -0.36 37.94
CA ILE A 804 8.83 -0.24 38.62
C ILE A 804 9.92 0.27 37.67
N ASN A 805 10.02 -0.31 36.46
CA ASN A 805 11.07 0.04 35.49
C ASN A 805 10.47 0.37 34.12
N PRO A 806 10.20 1.65 33.83
CA PRO A 806 9.66 2.06 32.54
C PRO A 806 10.64 1.88 31.37
N ASN A 807 11.95 1.70 31.64
CA ASN A 807 12.97 1.44 30.63
C ASN A 807 13.19 -0.05 30.31
N GLN A 808 12.38 -0.95 30.89
CA GLN A 808 12.48 -2.38 30.58
C GLN A 808 12.18 -2.66 29.10
N LEU A 809 13.01 -3.49 28.48
CA LEU A 809 12.88 -3.85 27.06
C LEU A 809 12.01 -5.08 26.83
N ASP A 810 11.90 -5.97 27.82
CA ASP A 810 10.97 -7.10 27.78
C ASP A 810 9.59 -6.68 28.32
N LEU A 811 8.70 -6.34 27.40
CA LEU A 811 7.33 -5.92 27.73
C LEU A 811 6.43 -7.10 28.14
N THR A 812 6.83 -8.35 27.88
CA THR A 812 6.04 -9.52 28.28
C THR A 812 6.03 -9.74 29.78
N ALA A 813 7.05 -9.25 30.47
CA ALA A 813 7.16 -9.30 31.92
C ALA A 813 6.13 -8.40 32.63
N TRP A 814 5.44 -7.49 31.94
CA TRP A 814 4.42 -6.64 32.54
C TRP A 814 3.13 -7.36 32.91
N GLY A 815 2.91 -8.58 32.40
CA GLY A 815 1.85 -9.47 32.88
C GLY A 815 2.19 -10.17 34.20
N SER A 816 3.12 -9.64 34.99
CA SER A 816 3.58 -10.21 36.26
C SER A 816 3.66 -9.14 37.34
N ALA A 817 3.27 -9.49 38.56
CA ALA A 817 3.32 -8.62 39.74
C ALA A 817 4.68 -7.94 39.91
N ASN A 818 5.79 -8.65 39.64
CA ASN A 818 7.15 -8.15 39.85
C ASN A 818 7.55 -6.94 38.95
N SER A 819 6.77 -6.62 37.92
CA SER A 819 7.00 -5.40 37.12
C SER A 819 6.33 -4.18 37.72
N TRP A 820 5.43 -4.37 38.68
CA TRP A 820 4.55 -3.36 39.24
C TRP A 820 4.66 -3.30 40.76
N ARG A 821 4.03 -2.30 41.37
CA ARG A 821 3.87 -2.18 42.81
C ARG A 821 2.65 -1.33 43.14
N ALA A 822 2.24 -1.32 44.41
CA ALA A 822 1.34 -0.29 44.91
C ALA A 822 2.04 1.08 44.98
N SER A 823 1.31 2.15 44.70
CA SER A 823 1.79 3.52 44.92
C SER A 823 2.03 3.81 46.39
N SER A 824 3.09 4.56 46.68
CA SER A 824 3.42 5.00 48.05
C SER A 824 2.44 6.04 48.64
N GLN A 825 1.57 6.59 47.80
CA GLN A 825 0.56 7.58 48.18
C GLN A 825 -0.83 7.06 47.80
N ILE A 826 -1.80 7.27 48.70
CA ILE A 826 -3.23 7.12 48.35
C ILE A 826 -3.54 8.13 47.25
N GLY A 827 -4.12 7.65 46.15
CA GLY A 827 -4.39 8.40 44.94
C GLY A 827 -3.35 8.21 43.84
N GLY A 828 -2.26 7.48 44.09
CA GLY A 828 -1.20 7.30 43.09
C GLY A 828 -0.28 8.51 42.94
N SER A 829 0.46 8.54 41.85
CA SER A 829 1.41 9.60 41.47
C SER A 829 1.13 10.27 40.11
N PRO A 830 -0.14 10.47 39.68
CA PRO A 830 -0.43 10.88 38.32
C PRO A 830 0.27 12.19 37.92
N GLY A 831 0.90 12.19 36.75
CA GLY A 831 1.67 13.30 36.20
C GLY A 831 3.05 13.50 36.83
N SER A 832 3.45 12.64 37.77
CA SER A 832 4.72 12.72 38.51
C SER A 832 5.52 11.43 38.38
N ALA A 833 6.81 11.48 38.67
CA ALA A 833 7.61 10.25 38.77
C ALA A 833 7.33 9.55 40.10
N SER A 834 7.08 8.25 40.04
CA SER A 834 6.92 7.40 41.21
C SER A 834 8.24 7.29 42.01
N LEU A 835 8.18 7.19 43.34
CA LEU A 835 9.38 7.12 44.22
C LEU A 835 10.19 5.84 43.94
N VAL A 836 11.53 5.83 43.94
CA VAL A 836 12.30 4.61 43.64
C VAL A 836 12.31 3.69 44.88
N PRO A 837 11.93 2.39 44.81
CA PRO A 837 11.97 1.51 45.99
C PRO A 837 13.35 1.55 46.65
N GLY A 838 13.40 1.78 47.97
CA GLY A 838 14.69 1.94 48.65
C GLY A 838 15.22 3.37 48.72
N ASP A 839 14.74 4.30 47.91
CA ASP A 839 15.12 5.72 47.96
C ASP A 839 14.33 6.46 49.05
N ALA A 840 14.69 6.20 50.32
CA ALA A 840 14.04 6.81 51.46
C ALA A 840 14.29 8.32 51.56
N ASN A 841 15.37 8.81 50.95
CA ASN A 841 15.74 10.23 51.01
C ASN A 841 15.17 11.07 49.84
N GLY A 842 14.66 10.41 48.80
CA GLY A 842 13.99 11.02 47.66
C GLY A 842 14.95 11.65 46.64
N ASP A 843 16.20 11.19 46.56
CA ASP A 843 17.20 11.67 45.59
C ASP A 843 17.18 10.94 44.24
N GLY A 844 16.28 9.97 44.10
CA GLY A 844 16.08 9.13 42.93
C GLY A 844 17.01 7.92 42.88
N LEU A 845 17.79 7.63 43.93
CA LEU A 845 18.77 6.54 43.95
C LEU A 845 18.66 5.70 45.24
N PHE A 846 18.25 4.45 45.13
CA PHE A 846 18.42 3.52 46.26
C PHE A 846 19.90 3.20 46.51
N ASN A 847 20.45 3.68 47.63
CA ASN A 847 21.84 3.47 47.98
C ASN A 847 22.07 3.35 49.51
N SER A 848 23.33 3.34 49.95
CA SER A 848 23.67 3.16 51.37
C SER A 848 23.16 4.29 52.27
N THR A 849 23.00 5.51 51.74
CA THR A 849 22.49 6.63 52.53
C THR A 849 21.02 6.47 52.91
N ASP A 850 20.23 5.83 52.05
CA ASP A 850 18.83 5.49 52.35
C ASP A 850 18.72 4.41 53.41
N LEU A 851 19.52 3.35 53.29
CA LEU A 851 19.57 2.28 54.31
C LEU A 851 19.95 2.85 55.68
N VAL A 852 20.95 3.74 55.72
CA VAL A 852 21.33 4.42 56.96
C VAL A 852 20.18 5.26 57.52
N LEU A 853 19.43 5.95 56.67
CA LEU A 853 18.30 6.80 57.06
C LEU A 853 17.18 5.97 57.70
N VAL A 854 16.75 4.88 57.07
CA VAL A 854 15.65 4.04 57.56
C VAL A 854 16.02 3.26 58.82
N PHE A 855 17.26 2.75 58.93
CA PHE A 855 17.71 2.10 60.17
C PHE A 855 17.88 3.08 61.33
N GLN A 856 18.08 4.37 61.06
CA GLN A 856 18.08 5.41 62.09
C GLN A 856 16.69 5.76 62.61
N ALA A 857 15.63 5.53 61.81
CA ALA A 857 14.26 5.67 62.27
C ALA A 857 13.94 4.68 63.39
N GLY A 858 14.55 3.49 63.34
CA GLY A 858 14.51 2.50 64.42
C GLY A 858 13.29 1.59 64.40
N GLU A 859 12.52 1.62 63.31
CA GLU A 859 11.25 0.87 63.14
C GLU A 859 11.47 -0.54 62.54
N TYR A 860 12.72 -0.92 62.20
CA TYR A 860 13.01 -2.24 61.61
C TYR A 860 12.68 -3.39 62.58
N GLU A 861 11.69 -4.23 62.22
CA GLU A 861 11.28 -5.43 62.99
C GLU A 861 10.96 -5.11 64.47
N ASP A 862 10.34 -3.96 64.73
CA ASP A 862 10.07 -3.45 66.08
C ASP A 862 8.86 -4.11 66.78
N ASN A 863 8.03 -4.85 66.01
CA ASN A 863 6.75 -5.47 66.40
C ASN A 863 5.64 -4.45 66.74
N ILE A 864 5.61 -3.30 66.08
CA ILE A 864 4.52 -2.33 66.16
C ILE A 864 3.85 -2.19 64.80
N ASP A 865 2.77 -2.96 64.59
CA ASP A 865 2.02 -2.97 63.34
C ASP A 865 1.55 -1.56 62.90
N GLY A 866 1.89 -1.17 61.67
CA GLY A 866 1.38 0.00 60.94
C GLY A 866 1.99 1.34 61.35
N ASN A 867 3.22 1.37 61.86
CA ASN A 867 3.87 2.61 62.32
C ASN A 867 4.94 3.18 61.36
N SER A 868 5.26 2.51 60.25
CA SER A 868 6.33 2.91 59.36
C SER A 868 5.80 3.67 58.13
N ALA A 869 6.44 4.78 57.76
CA ALA A 869 6.24 5.43 56.47
C ALA A 869 7.32 5.03 55.45
N TYR A 870 7.12 5.39 54.18
CA TYR A 870 8.09 5.12 53.10
C TYR A 870 9.51 5.66 53.38
N SER A 871 9.61 6.86 53.97
CA SER A 871 10.90 7.45 54.38
C SER A 871 11.52 6.77 55.61
N GLU A 872 10.77 5.91 56.28
CA GLU A 872 11.16 5.16 57.48
C GLU A 872 11.40 3.67 57.18
N GLY A 873 11.15 3.24 55.92
CA GLY A 873 11.53 1.93 55.39
C GLY A 873 10.39 1.06 54.88
N ASP A 874 9.13 1.50 54.99
CA ASP A 874 7.96 0.82 54.41
C ASP A 874 7.94 1.01 52.88
N TRP A 875 8.79 0.25 52.20
CA TRP A 875 9.02 0.37 50.75
C TRP A 875 8.07 -0.53 49.95
N ASN A 876 7.51 -1.57 50.57
CA ASN A 876 6.52 -2.44 49.95
C ASN A 876 5.06 -1.93 50.18
N GLY A 877 4.86 -0.98 51.09
CA GLY A 877 3.57 -0.33 51.37
C GLY A 877 2.64 -1.12 52.29
N ASP A 878 3.16 -2.07 53.08
CA ASP A 878 2.38 -2.87 54.03
C ASP A 878 2.20 -2.19 55.40
N GLY A 879 2.89 -1.05 55.61
CA GLY A 879 2.81 -0.23 56.82
C GLY A 879 3.86 -0.54 57.88
N ASP A 880 4.75 -1.52 57.63
CA ASP A 880 5.78 -1.97 58.57
C ASP A 880 7.16 -2.00 57.90
N PHE A 881 8.21 -1.47 58.54
CA PHE A 881 9.57 -1.67 58.03
C PHE A 881 10.13 -3.01 58.51
N ASN A 882 10.19 -4.00 57.62
CA ASN A 882 10.66 -5.34 57.96
C ASN A 882 11.59 -5.93 56.90
N THR A 883 11.99 -7.19 57.10
CA THR A 883 12.91 -7.88 56.17
C THR A 883 12.36 -7.90 54.73
N SER A 884 11.04 -7.94 54.56
CA SER A 884 10.41 -7.98 53.23
C SER A 884 10.57 -6.67 52.45
N ASP A 885 10.62 -5.51 53.12
CA ASP A 885 10.90 -4.21 52.49
C ASP A 885 12.32 -4.11 51.97
N LEU A 886 13.29 -4.57 52.77
CA LEU A 886 14.68 -4.62 52.34
C LEU A 886 14.81 -5.52 51.11
N VAL A 887 14.23 -6.72 51.16
CA VAL A 887 14.22 -7.65 50.02
C VAL A 887 13.56 -6.99 48.81
N PHE A 888 12.42 -6.33 49.00
CA PHE A 888 11.71 -5.62 47.94
C PHE A 888 12.56 -4.50 47.33
N ALA A 889 13.16 -3.63 48.13
CA ALA A 889 14.01 -2.55 47.63
C ALA A 889 15.28 -3.07 46.93
N PHE A 890 15.91 -4.14 47.42
CA PHE A 890 17.08 -4.73 46.73
C PHE A 890 16.71 -5.44 45.43
N GLN A 891 15.49 -5.95 45.32
CA GLN A 891 14.99 -6.57 44.08
C GLN A 891 14.49 -5.53 43.06
N ALA A 892 13.77 -4.50 43.53
CA ALA A 892 13.03 -3.56 42.69
C ALA A 892 13.69 -2.18 42.55
N GLY A 893 14.46 -1.74 43.54
CA GLY A 893 15.07 -0.41 43.63
C GLY A 893 16.39 -0.21 42.89
N THR A 894 17.01 -1.30 42.41
CA THR A 894 18.37 -1.30 41.82
C THR A 894 19.40 -0.60 42.70
N TYR A 895 19.85 -1.28 43.77
CA TYR A 895 20.84 -0.74 44.69
C TYR A 895 22.11 -0.23 43.98
N SER A 896 22.39 1.05 44.14
CA SER A 896 23.55 1.72 43.54
C SER A 896 24.70 1.82 44.54
N SER A 897 25.87 1.29 44.15
CA SER A 897 27.12 1.44 44.93
C SER A 897 27.82 2.80 44.72
N LEU A 898 27.28 3.65 43.84
CA LEU A 898 27.76 5.00 43.65
C LEU A 898 27.28 5.86 44.84
N ALA A 899 28.14 6.06 45.84
CA ALA A 899 27.99 7.22 46.70
C ALA A 899 28.02 8.45 45.79
N LEU A 900 26.97 9.29 45.82
CA LEU A 900 27.04 10.59 45.16
C LEU A 900 28.33 11.29 45.63
N PRO A 901 29.13 11.90 44.74
CA PRO A 901 30.16 12.79 45.19
C PRO A 901 29.45 13.85 46.00
N THR A 902 29.78 13.96 47.29
CA THR A 902 29.25 15.00 48.17
C THR A 902 29.30 16.32 47.42
N ALA A 903 28.15 16.83 47.00
CA ALA A 903 28.08 18.17 46.44
C ALA A 903 28.61 19.09 47.55
N PRO A 904 29.56 20.00 47.27
CA PRO A 904 29.94 20.97 48.26
C PRO A 904 28.68 21.74 48.60
N LEU A 905 28.34 21.82 49.88
CA LEU A 905 27.32 22.70 50.44
C LEU A 905 27.51 24.12 49.87
N ALA A 906 26.86 24.40 48.75
CA ALA A 906 26.65 25.74 48.24
C ALA A 906 25.48 26.32 49.02
N ALA A 907 25.67 26.48 50.33
CA ALA A 907 24.82 27.36 51.12
C ALA A 907 25.03 28.77 50.57
N SER A 908 24.03 29.27 49.85
CA SER A 908 23.97 30.67 49.47
C SER A 908 24.10 31.51 50.74
N ARG A 909 25.00 32.48 50.69
CA ARG A 909 25.35 33.38 51.82
C ARG A 909 24.16 34.22 52.32
N SER A 910 22.99 34.13 51.66
CA SER A 910 21.74 34.81 52.01
C SER A 910 20.79 33.98 52.89
N GLN A 911 21.00 32.68 53.09
CA GLN A 911 20.16 31.87 54.00
C GLN A 911 20.77 31.69 55.42
N LEU A 912 22.05 32.02 55.61
CA LEU A 912 22.73 31.94 56.91
C LEU A 912 22.63 33.23 57.77
N GLU A 913 22.02 34.30 57.27
CA GLU A 913 21.85 35.56 58.02
C GLU A 913 20.50 35.69 58.78
N SER A 914 19.54 34.77 58.60
CA SER A 914 18.24 34.85 59.29
C SER A 914 18.12 34.05 60.60
N LEU A 915 19.12 33.23 60.99
CA LEU A 915 19.07 32.44 62.24
C LEU A 915 20.06 32.89 63.32
N ARG A 916 20.74 34.02 63.14
CA ARG A 916 21.74 34.55 64.11
C ARG A 916 21.15 35.48 65.18
N THR A 917 19.97 35.14 65.72
CA THR A 917 19.47 35.70 66.99
C THR A 917 19.01 34.60 67.94
N GLY A 918 19.91 33.68 68.28
CA GLY A 918 19.77 32.80 69.44
C GLY A 918 21.08 32.82 70.21
N LYS A 919 21.10 33.51 71.36
CA LYS A 919 22.18 33.42 72.34
C LYS A 919 22.52 31.95 72.59
N GLU A 920 23.80 31.60 72.60
CA GLU A 920 24.34 30.93 73.77
C GLU A 920 25.85 31.10 73.90
N ARG A 921 26.26 31.16 75.18
CA ARG A 921 27.53 31.65 75.67
C ARG A 921 28.60 30.57 75.60
N SER A 922 29.79 30.99 75.14
CA SER A 922 31.13 30.61 75.60
C SER A 922 31.44 29.14 75.89
N PHE A 923 32.47 28.59 75.24
CA PHE A 923 33.79 28.35 75.86
C PHE A 923 34.85 28.17 74.78
N ALA A 924 36.10 28.47 75.14
CA ALA A 924 37.22 28.77 74.26
C ALA A 924 38.09 27.56 73.90
N ALA A 925 38.73 27.69 72.73
CA ALA A 925 40.00 27.15 72.23
C ALA A 925 40.81 26.15 73.08
N THR A 926 41.29 25.06 72.46
CA THR A 926 42.64 24.99 71.83
C THR A 926 42.91 23.62 71.17
N ASP A 927 43.59 23.70 70.02
CA ASP A 927 44.55 22.77 69.40
C ASP A 927 44.18 21.35 68.92
N LEU A 928 44.36 21.24 67.59
CA LEU A 928 44.62 20.07 66.75
C LEU A 928 45.60 19.05 67.37
N THR A 929 45.22 17.76 67.32
CA THR A 929 46.10 16.71 66.77
C THR A 929 45.27 15.59 66.15
N MET A 930 45.61 15.29 64.91
CA MET A 930 45.22 14.15 64.09
C MET A 930 45.85 12.86 64.67
N PHE A 931 45.06 11.81 64.89
CA PHE A 931 45.53 10.43 65.04
C PHE A 931 44.50 9.46 64.46
N GLU A 932 45.02 8.54 63.66
CA GLU A 932 44.36 7.53 62.83
C GLU A 932 43.41 6.62 63.63
N TRP A 933 42.30 6.22 62.99
CA TRP A 933 41.39 5.17 63.46
C TRP A 933 41.73 3.84 62.78
N ASP A 934 41.67 2.79 63.59
CA ASP A 934 42.19 1.42 63.42
C ASP A 934 41.18 0.52 62.70
N GLU A 935 41.66 -0.19 61.67
CA GLU A 935 40.95 -1.10 60.73
C GLU A 935 40.45 -2.39 61.39
N ARG A 936 39.63 -2.30 62.45
CA ARG A 936 39.12 -3.51 63.15
C ARG A 936 37.62 -3.55 63.38
N PHE A 937 36.85 -2.81 62.60
CA PHE A 937 35.39 -2.82 62.64
C PHE A 937 34.70 -3.22 61.31
N ASP A 938 35.43 -3.40 60.21
CA ASP A 938 34.85 -3.78 58.90
C ASP A 938 34.72 -5.30 58.69
N ASP A 939 35.60 -6.11 59.29
CA ASP A 939 35.65 -7.55 58.97
C ASP A 939 34.43 -8.35 59.50
N ASP A 940 33.72 -7.89 60.54
CA ASP A 940 32.53 -8.58 61.08
C ASP A 940 31.23 -8.22 60.33
N LEU A 941 31.17 -7.06 59.66
CA LEU A 941 29.99 -6.62 58.92
C LEU A 941 29.95 -7.24 57.51
N GLU A 942 31.11 -7.37 56.87
CA GLU A 942 31.23 -7.93 55.53
C GLU A 942 30.97 -9.46 55.51
N ASP A 943 31.35 -10.18 56.57
CA ASP A 943 31.09 -11.63 56.70
C ASP A 943 29.61 -11.92 57.02
N THR A 944 28.90 -10.97 57.65
CA THR A 944 27.44 -11.03 57.88
C THR A 944 26.67 -10.75 56.59
N LEU A 945 27.11 -9.77 55.79
CA LEU A 945 26.50 -9.42 54.51
C LEU A 945 26.76 -10.49 53.42
N GLN A 946 27.91 -11.15 53.41
CA GLN A 946 28.19 -12.26 52.47
C GLN A 946 27.42 -13.55 52.80
N GLN A 947 26.94 -13.73 54.04
CA GLN A 947 26.03 -14.83 54.40
C GLN A 947 24.58 -14.57 54.00
N MET A 948 24.16 -13.31 53.83
CA MET A 948 22.81 -12.96 53.36
C MET A 948 22.69 -12.98 51.84
N VAL A 949 23.80 -12.87 51.10
CA VAL A 949 23.85 -12.92 49.62
C VAL A 949 24.00 -14.36 49.08
N ARG A 950 24.32 -15.35 49.92
CA ARG A 950 24.25 -16.79 49.56
C ARG A 950 22.94 -17.38 50.01
#